data_AF-B3PVP2-F1
#
_entry.id   AF-B3PVP2-F1
#
_cell.length_a   1.000
_cell.length_b   1.000
_cell.length_c   1.000
_cell.angle_alpha   90.00
_cell.angle_beta   90.00
_cell.angle_gamma   90.00
#
_symmetry.space_group_name_H-M   'P 1'
#
loop_
_entity.id
_entity.type
_entity.pdbx_description
1 polymer ?
#
loop_
_entity_poly.entity_id
_entity_poly.type
_entity_poly.pdbx_seq_one_letter_code
_entity_poly.pdbx_strand_id
1 'polypeptide(L)'
;MNSKAEALSAAKRRIIELQKQMAARILEMAAEVEKLTKETTEREAREFLRVTCNMPASELSTYVRFSSTLRGREELLQKHRVSFPVLKALVGADEETRSEVLERMEIGARIDLKGISIIRKRLREAKLTPEEVIAARGSKITAATARKRAQASSAAFLDRLHCFVSGIIDIRDAAELRADNVRHEAGDLRAGFEDLFGSDHRAPEELKLRSAAYELAVAYRALMHLEDGTLPFAGGVGEIDLGRAHPWLQSLNALTGRALPGRKERNASIRELPPAHERPTVVEICAGAGGMSIGLERAGFEHIALIEYDKYAAATLRRNRPDWTVIKEDLRKMDFKLYRQLEIDLVSGGPPCQPYSSDGYGLGKDDPRDLLPECVRIVDEIRPKVFLFENVDGLLHARHSDHVADILRGFRRADYEVDIHRIHAEDYGLAQERSRVLIIGIRRDLGTAFRMPPTFPQRRTNLGDVLVDLMAANGWEGAYEWARERRESNAIASTIVTRRGKPRAKEAARWGSKGVDIAGLPETAPTREQAAKPGFLPALTARMRARLQDFPDDWEFVGGKQATADQIGNGVPPRMAAAVGLAIHGALKGANWDMEAMLWPDKTSRRLVSPPALHSDYIAAETGPTANAAAKATEAPA
;
A
#
# COMPACT_ATOMS: atom_id res chain seq x y z
N MET A 1 21.85 -39.42 11.10
CA MET A 1 21.99 -38.00 11.48
C MET A 1 22.93 -37.34 10.49
N ASN A 2 22.55 -36.21 9.90
CA ASN A 2 23.27 -35.63 8.76
C ASN A 2 24.36 -34.66 9.27
N SER A 3 25.61 -35.14 9.41
CA SER A 3 26.75 -34.41 9.97
C SER A 3 27.00 -33.04 9.32
N LYS A 4 26.64 -32.89 8.04
CA LYS A 4 26.70 -31.62 7.31
C LYS A 4 25.72 -30.59 7.85
N ALA A 5 24.51 -31.00 8.22
CA ALA A 5 23.49 -30.10 8.75
C ALA A 5 23.88 -29.57 10.16
N GLU A 6 24.50 -30.42 10.97
CA GLU A 6 25.03 -30.04 12.29
C GLU A 6 26.20 -29.06 12.17
N ALA A 7 27.14 -29.31 11.27
CA ALA A 7 28.26 -28.41 11.00
C ALA A 7 27.79 -27.04 10.51
N LEU A 8 26.83 -26.99 9.57
CA LEU A 8 26.24 -25.74 9.08
C LEU A 8 25.50 -24.98 10.19
N SER A 9 24.78 -25.69 11.06
CA SER A 9 24.07 -25.09 12.20
C SER A 9 25.04 -24.52 13.25
N ALA A 10 26.13 -25.22 13.56
CA ALA A 10 27.18 -24.75 14.45
C ALA A 10 27.89 -23.51 13.89
N ALA A 11 28.29 -23.54 12.61
CA ALA A 11 28.90 -22.40 11.93
C ALA A 11 27.97 -21.17 11.92
N LYS A 12 26.68 -21.36 11.58
CA LYS A 12 25.67 -20.29 11.62
C LYS A 12 25.57 -19.65 13.00
N ARG A 13 25.47 -20.46 14.06
CA ARG A 13 25.40 -19.95 15.45
C ARG A 13 26.64 -19.12 15.81
N ARG A 14 27.84 -19.63 15.47
CA ARG A 14 29.10 -18.93 15.77
C ARG A 14 29.22 -17.60 15.03
N ILE A 15 28.87 -17.57 13.74
CA ILE A 15 28.92 -16.34 12.93
C ILE A 15 27.94 -15.30 13.48
N ILE A 16 26.73 -15.71 13.85
CA ILE A 16 25.73 -14.82 14.44
C ILE A 16 26.24 -14.17 15.73
N GLU A 17 26.93 -14.95 16.57
CA GLU A 17 27.48 -14.44 17.82
C GLU A 17 28.61 -13.42 17.58
N LEU A 18 29.52 -13.72 16.65
CA LEU A 18 30.57 -12.78 16.26
C LEU A 18 30.00 -11.48 15.68
N GLN A 19 28.94 -11.56 14.88
CA GLN A 19 28.25 -10.37 14.36
C GLN A 19 27.63 -9.51 15.45
N LYS A 20 27.04 -10.11 16.51
CA LYS A 20 26.53 -9.37 17.66
C LYS A 20 27.64 -8.62 18.38
N GLN A 21 28.77 -9.30 18.59
CA GLN A 21 29.94 -8.71 19.24
C GLN A 21 30.48 -7.54 18.41
N MET A 22 30.62 -7.70 17.09
CA MET A 22 31.05 -6.61 16.21
C MET A 22 30.11 -5.40 16.27
N ALA A 23 28.80 -5.61 16.19
CA ALA A 23 27.82 -4.53 16.27
C ALA A 23 27.89 -3.80 17.62
N ALA A 24 28.04 -4.54 18.72
CA ALA A 24 28.22 -3.95 20.05
C ALA A 24 29.49 -3.08 20.12
N ARG A 25 30.63 -3.58 19.64
CA ARG A 25 31.90 -2.83 19.63
C ARG A 25 31.84 -1.56 18.80
N ILE A 26 31.17 -1.59 17.65
CA ILE A 26 30.97 -0.41 16.81
C ILE A 26 30.17 0.67 17.57
N LEU A 27 29.13 0.29 18.31
CA LEU A 27 28.31 1.22 19.09
C LEU A 27 29.06 1.76 20.32
N GLU A 28 29.85 0.92 20.99
CA GLU A 28 30.74 1.35 22.07
C GLU A 28 31.76 2.38 21.58
N MET A 29 32.37 2.15 20.41
CA MET A 29 33.28 3.12 19.79
C MET A 29 32.57 4.43 19.47
N ALA A 30 31.34 4.40 18.95
CA ALA A 30 30.56 5.61 18.70
C ALA A 30 30.28 6.40 19.99
N ALA A 31 29.99 5.71 21.10
CA ALA A 31 29.78 6.33 22.40
C ALA A 31 31.06 6.97 22.97
N GLU A 32 32.24 6.34 22.81
CA GLU A 32 33.51 6.95 23.22
C GLU A 32 33.87 8.17 22.38
N VAL A 33 33.63 8.11 21.06
CA VAL A 33 33.81 9.28 20.18
C VAL A 33 32.87 10.42 20.58
N GLU A 34 31.61 10.13 20.94
CA GLU A 34 30.67 11.15 21.43
C GLU A 34 31.20 11.84 22.70
N LYS A 35 31.74 11.09 23.66
CA LYS A 35 32.35 11.67 24.87
C LYS A 35 33.50 12.61 24.51
N LEU A 36 34.39 12.19 23.62
CA LEU A 36 35.51 13.03 23.18
C LEU A 36 35.05 14.34 22.53
N THR A 37 33.99 14.30 21.71
CA THR A 37 33.44 15.49 21.05
C THR A 37 32.70 16.45 21.97
N LYS A 38 32.46 16.08 23.24
CA LYS A 38 31.94 17.00 24.27
C LYS A 38 33.04 17.84 24.91
N GLU A 39 34.25 17.28 24.99
CA GLU A 39 35.40 17.91 25.64
C GLU A 39 36.31 18.66 24.66
N THR A 40 36.16 18.42 23.35
CA THR A 40 37.01 18.99 22.30
C THR A 40 36.19 19.36 21.07
N THR A 41 36.72 20.24 20.22
CA THR A 41 36.05 20.54 18.95
C THR A 41 36.04 19.31 18.04
N GLU A 42 35.06 19.21 17.15
CA GLU A 42 34.98 18.12 16.17
C GLU A 42 36.26 17.98 15.33
N ARG A 43 36.93 19.10 15.04
CA ARG A 43 38.20 19.12 14.31
C ARG A 43 39.34 18.47 15.12
N GLU A 44 39.44 18.81 16.40
CA GLU A 44 40.45 18.26 17.32
C GLU A 44 40.19 16.77 17.60
N ALA A 45 38.93 16.40 17.85
CA ALA A 45 38.53 15.01 18.06
C ALA A 45 38.88 14.13 16.86
N ARG A 46 38.57 14.59 15.62
CA ARG A 46 38.90 13.86 14.40
C ARG A 46 40.40 13.70 14.22
N GLU A 47 41.18 14.74 14.47
CA GLU A 47 42.63 14.67 14.32
C GLU A 47 43.26 13.74 15.36
N PHE A 48 42.82 13.82 16.62
CA PHE A 48 43.24 12.92 17.70
C PHE A 48 42.93 11.45 17.36
N LEU A 49 41.68 11.14 16.97
CA LEU A 49 41.30 9.77 16.64
C LEU A 49 42.03 9.23 15.40
N ARG A 50 42.34 10.10 14.42
CA ARG A 50 43.10 9.74 13.23
C ARG A 50 44.56 9.43 13.55
N VAL A 51 45.22 10.32 14.31
CA VAL A 51 46.66 10.26 14.56
C VAL A 51 46.98 9.30 15.70
N THR A 52 46.25 9.36 16.80
CA THR A 52 46.54 8.62 18.03
C THR A 52 45.84 7.25 18.05
N CYS A 53 44.60 7.16 17.58
CA CYS A 53 43.83 5.92 17.58
C CYS A 53 43.89 5.15 16.24
N ASN A 54 44.64 5.66 15.25
CA ASN A 54 44.78 5.09 13.91
C ASN A 54 43.42 4.78 13.24
N MET A 55 42.42 5.63 13.47
CA MET A 55 41.08 5.43 12.91
C MET A 55 41.03 6.00 11.47
N PRO A 56 40.50 5.24 10.48
CA PRO A 56 40.44 5.73 9.11
C PRO A 56 39.57 6.98 8.99
N ALA A 57 40.03 7.97 8.22
CA ALA A 57 39.28 9.20 7.97
C ALA A 57 37.89 8.95 7.34
N SER A 58 37.77 7.86 6.58
CA SER A 58 36.52 7.42 5.97
C SER A 58 35.48 6.90 6.98
N GLU A 59 35.89 6.61 8.21
CA GLU A 59 35.04 6.12 9.31
C GLU A 59 34.74 7.20 10.34
N LEU A 60 35.68 8.12 10.59
CA LEU A 60 35.55 9.19 11.60
C LEU A 60 34.27 10.01 11.46
N SER A 61 33.92 10.37 10.22
CA SER A 61 32.67 11.11 9.94
C SER A 61 31.41 10.35 10.35
N THR A 62 31.46 9.01 10.36
CA THR A 62 30.33 8.16 10.77
C THR A 62 30.18 8.16 12.28
N TYR A 63 31.28 7.95 13.02
CA TYR A 63 31.25 7.93 14.48
C TYR A 63 30.87 9.29 15.07
N VAL A 64 31.42 10.39 14.54
CA VAL A 64 31.12 11.73 15.05
C VAL A 64 29.64 12.11 14.80
N ARG A 65 29.09 11.76 13.63
CA ARG A 65 27.69 12.05 13.30
C ARG A 65 26.70 11.06 13.89
N PHE A 66 27.15 9.99 14.53
CA PHE A 66 26.27 8.98 15.10
C PHE A 66 25.33 9.59 16.14
N SER A 67 25.87 10.36 17.09
CA SER A 67 25.11 10.96 18.19
C SER A 67 24.06 11.98 17.74
N SER A 68 24.27 12.65 16.60
CA SER A 68 23.29 13.59 16.04
C SER A 68 22.26 12.94 15.13
N THR A 69 22.48 11.70 14.66
CA THR A 69 21.62 11.04 13.66
C THR A 69 20.90 9.79 14.14
N LEU A 70 21.49 9.02 15.06
CA LEU A 70 21.04 7.69 15.48
C LEU A 70 20.98 7.52 17.01
N ARG A 71 21.09 8.60 17.78
CA ARG A 71 20.99 8.57 19.25
C ARG A 71 19.69 7.91 19.70
N GLY A 72 19.78 7.02 20.69
CA GLY A 72 18.64 6.29 21.24
C GLY A 72 18.21 5.07 20.42
N ARG A 73 18.95 4.73 19.35
CA ARG A 73 18.68 3.56 18.48
C ARG A 73 19.70 2.44 18.68
N GLU A 74 20.58 2.54 19.67
CA GLU A 74 21.69 1.62 19.92
C GLU A 74 21.20 0.19 20.13
N GLU A 75 20.19 -0.01 20.98
CA GLU A 75 19.60 -1.33 21.22
C GLU A 75 19.04 -1.96 19.94
N LEU A 76 18.39 -1.15 19.09
CA LEU A 76 17.82 -1.61 17.83
C LEU A 76 18.92 -2.02 16.85
N LEU A 77 19.95 -1.19 16.68
CA LEU A 77 21.07 -1.47 15.78
C LEU A 77 21.86 -2.70 16.24
N GLN A 78 22.04 -2.86 17.55
CA GLN A 78 22.68 -4.04 18.15
C GLN A 78 21.84 -5.31 17.95
N LYS A 79 20.53 -5.25 18.23
CA LYS A 79 19.59 -6.37 18.02
C LYS A 79 19.61 -6.88 16.59
N HIS A 80 19.74 -5.97 15.62
CA HIS A 80 19.79 -6.30 14.20
C HIS A 80 21.18 -6.67 13.68
N ARG A 81 22.22 -6.59 14.53
CA ARG A 81 23.62 -6.89 14.19
C ARG A 81 24.11 -6.08 12.99
N VAL A 82 23.87 -4.77 13.05
CA VAL A 82 24.24 -3.84 11.98
C VAL A 82 25.75 -3.86 11.75
N SER A 83 26.15 -4.03 10.49
CA SER A 83 27.55 -3.94 10.09
C SER A 83 27.96 -2.47 9.93
N PHE A 84 29.25 -2.18 10.04
CA PHE A 84 29.79 -0.83 9.87
C PHE A 84 29.35 -0.15 8.54
N PRO A 85 29.36 -0.83 7.37
CA PRO A 85 28.87 -0.23 6.13
C PRO A 85 27.39 0.20 6.20
N VAL A 86 26.53 -0.61 6.83
CA VAL A 86 25.11 -0.30 6.99
C VAL A 86 24.95 0.89 7.94
N LEU A 87 25.72 0.93 9.03
CA LEU A 87 25.76 2.07 9.94
C LEU A 87 26.14 3.36 9.21
N LYS A 88 27.23 3.32 8.44
CA LYS A 88 27.70 4.45 7.62
C LYS A 88 26.64 4.90 6.62
N ALA A 89 25.92 3.96 6.00
CA ALA A 89 24.85 4.27 5.06
C ALA A 89 23.64 4.95 5.74
N LEU A 90 23.33 4.58 6.99
CA LEU A 90 22.27 5.18 7.80
C LEU A 90 22.61 6.60 8.26
N VAL A 91 23.83 6.79 8.77
CA VAL A 91 24.33 8.11 9.19
C VAL A 91 24.38 9.08 8.01
N GLY A 92 24.75 8.58 6.82
CA GLY A 92 24.78 9.37 5.57
C GLY A 92 23.45 9.47 4.82
N ALA A 93 22.37 8.85 5.29
CA ALA A 93 21.04 8.97 4.67
C ALA A 93 20.38 10.30 5.06
N ASP A 94 19.45 10.79 4.25
CA ASP A 94 18.49 11.83 4.64
C ASP A 94 17.53 11.33 5.75
N GLU A 95 16.84 12.24 6.40
CA GLU A 95 15.99 11.95 7.57
C GLU A 95 14.87 10.96 7.25
N GLU A 96 14.12 11.16 6.16
CA GLU A 96 13.04 10.26 5.75
C GLU A 96 13.54 8.84 5.47
N THR A 97 14.64 8.72 4.71
CA THR A 97 15.27 7.41 4.43
C THR A 97 15.71 6.72 5.72
N ARG A 98 16.30 7.48 6.65
CA ARG A 98 16.76 6.93 7.93
C ARG A 98 15.59 6.46 8.77
N SER A 99 14.54 7.27 8.91
CA SER A 99 13.34 6.95 9.67
C SER A 99 12.66 5.68 9.14
N GLU A 100 12.42 5.60 7.83
CA GLU A 100 11.83 4.40 7.20
C GLU A 100 12.68 3.14 7.42
N VAL A 101 14.01 3.23 7.31
CA VAL A 101 14.88 2.08 7.54
C VAL A 101 14.82 1.64 9.00
N LEU A 102 14.86 2.57 9.95
CA LEU A 102 14.79 2.26 11.38
C LEU A 102 13.43 1.65 11.75
N GLU A 103 12.33 2.20 11.24
CA GLU A 103 10.99 1.63 11.42
C GLU A 103 10.89 0.19 10.89
N ARG A 104 11.49 -0.07 9.71
CA ARG A 104 11.57 -1.44 9.17
C ARG A 104 12.41 -2.37 10.05
N MET A 105 13.46 -1.86 10.66
CA MET A 105 14.25 -2.65 11.60
C MET A 105 13.44 -2.93 12.88
N GLU A 106 12.69 -1.97 13.43
CA GLU A 106 11.87 -2.17 14.63
C GLU A 106 10.89 -3.34 14.49
N ILE A 107 10.29 -3.50 13.31
CA ILE A 107 9.35 -4.59 12.99
C ILE A 107 10.03 -5.93 12.68
N GLY A 108 11.36 -5.98 12.63
CA GLY A 108 12.14 -7.22 12.48
C GLY A 108 12.81 -7.40 11.12
N ALA A 109 12.72 -6.43 10.20
CA ALA A 109 13.35 -6.55 8.89
C ALA A 109 14.88 -6.52 9.00
N ARG A 110 15.54 -7.36 8.18
CA ARG A 110 16.98 -7.26 7.95
C ARG A 110 17.20 -6.34 6.77
N ILE A 111 17.87 -5.22 7.02
CA ILE A 111 18.19 -4.23 5.99
C ILE A 111 19.69 -4.26 5.73
N ASP A 112 20.04 -4.43 4.46
CA ASP A 112 21.42 -4.34 3.96
C ASP A 112 21.60 -3.04 3.15
N LEU A 113 22.81 -2.84 2.61
CA LEU A 113 23.14 -1.66 1.81
C LEU A 113 22.22 -1.50 0.58
N LYS A 114 21.83 -2.61 -0.03
CA LYS A 114 20.94 -2.60 -1.20
C LYS A 114 19.54 -2.15 -0.78
N GLY A 115 19.04 -2.65 0.35
CA GLY A 115 17.77 -2.23 0.94
C GLY A 115 17.73 -0.72 1.23
N ILE A 116 18.78 -0.17 1.84
CA ILE A 116 18.89 1.29 2.09
C ILE A 116 18.87 2.07 0.76
N SER A 117 19.63 1.61 -0.24
CA SER A 117 19.66 2.27 -1.55
C SER A 117 18.31 2.24 -2.26
N ILE A 118 17.56 1.14 -2.15
CA ILE A 118 16.22 1.01 -2.73
C ILE A 118 15.26 1.97 -2.03
N ILE A 119 15.26 2.01 -0.69
CA ILE A 119 14.41 2.91 0.10
C ILE A 119 14.71 4.37 -0.24
N ARG A 120 16.00 4.75 -0.25
CA ARG A 120 16.43 6.10 -0.60
C ARG A 120 15.96 6.50 -2.00
N LYS A 121 16.13 5.59 -2.96
CA LYS A 121 15.69 5.80 -4.34
C LYS A 121 14.17 6.00 -4.40
N ARG A 122 13.40 5.12 -3.75
CA ARG A 122 11.94 5.19 -3.70
C ARG A 122 11.44 6.50 -3.09
N LEU A 123 12.00 6.91 -1.95
CA LEU A 123 11.62 8.16 -1.28
C LEU A 123 11.98 9.38 -2.12
N ARG A 124 13.14 9.36 -2.79
CA ARG A 124 13.50 10.40 -3.76
C ARG A 124 12.52 10.44 -4.92
N GLU A 125 12.14 9.29 -5.47
CA GLU A 125 11.15 9.19 -6.56
C GLU A 125 9.74 9.59 -6.13
N ALA A 126 9.37 9.40 -4.86
CA ALA A 126 8.09 9.84 -4.31
C ALA A 126 7.96 11.37 -4.24
N LYS A 127 9.09 12.10 -4.16
CA LYS A 127 9.13 13.58 -4.19
C LYS A 127 9.06 14.16 -5.60
N LEU A 128 9.37 13.34 -6.61
CA LEU A 128 9.35 13.77 -8.00
C LEU A 128 7.92 13.72 -8.53
N THR A 129 7.54 14.61 -9.44
CA THR A 129 6.27 14.46 -10.18
C THR A 129 6.31 13.21 -11.08
N PRO A 130 5.18 12.66 -11.53
CA PRO A 130 5.16 11.56 -12.51
C PRO A 130 6.03 11.86 -13.74
N GLU A 131 6.00 13.10 -14.23
CA GLU A 131 6.78 13.58 -15.37
C GLU A 131 8.29 13.56 -15.08
N GLU A 132 8.70 13.95 -13.87
CA GLU A 132 10.09 13.94 -13.43
C GLU A 132 10.65 12.52 -13.24
N VAL A 133 9.84 11.57 -12.76
CA VAL A 133 10.23 10.15 -12.67
C VAL A 133 10.43 9.55 -14.06
N ILE A 134 9.52 9.84 -14.99
CA ILE A 134 9.61 9.40 -16.39
C ILE A 134 10.85 10.01 -17.06
N ALA A 135 11.09 11.31 -16.86
CA ALA A 135 12.27 12.01 -17.36
C ALA A 135 13.59 11.42 -16.85
N ALA A 136 13.67 11.11 -15.56
CA ALA A 136 14.85 10.50 -14.95
C ALA A 136 15.15 9.08 -15.50
N ARG A 137 14.11 8.34 -15.94
CA ARG A 137 14.28 7.06 -16.66
C ARG A 137 14.75 7.30 -18.10
N GLY A 138 14.17 8.29 -18.78
CA GLY A 138 14.54 8.70 -20.13
C GLY A 138 16.01 9.11 -20.26
N SER A 139 16.53 9.90 -19.32
CA SER A 139 17.94 10.36 -19.34
C SER A 139 18.97 9.21 -19.30
N LYS A 140 18.62 8.04 -18.74
CA LYS A 140 19.48 6.85 -18.76
C LYS A 140 19.54 6.18 -20.13
N ILE A 141 18.45 6.24 -20.90
CA ILE A 141 18.39 5.74 -22.28
C ILE A 141 19.29 6.61 -23.17
N THR A 142 19.22 7.94 -23.03
CA THR A 142 20.09 8.87 -23.77
C THR A 142 21.55 8.77 -23.33
N ALA A 143 21.84 8.67 -22.03
CA ALA A 143 23.22 8.57 -21.53
C ALA A 143 23.95 7.27 -21.96
N ALA A 144 23.21 6.18 -22.18
CA ALA A 144 23.77 4.93 -22.68
C ALA A 144 24.09 4.98 -24.18
N THR A 145 23.35 5.78 -24.95
CA THR A 145 23.37 5.79 -26.43
C THR A 145 24.21 6.96 -26.99
N ALA A 146 24.22 8.12 -26.32
CA ALA A 146 24.95 9.33 -26.72
C ALA A 146 26.47 9.26 -26.51
N ARG A 147 27.01 8.12 -26.07
CA ARG A 147 28.42 7.98 -25.67
C ARG A 147 29.43 7.99 -26.82
N LYS A 148 29.04 8.33 -28.06
CA LYS A 148 29.95 8.21 -29.22
C LYS A 148 30.04 9.38 -30.21
N ARG A 149 29.29 10.48 -30.10
CA ARG A 149 29.52 11.69 -30.91
C ARG A 149 29.10 12.98 -30.17
N ALA A 150 30.01 13.96 -30.18
CA ALA A 150 29.92 15.35 -29.71
C ALA A 150 28.84 15.68 -28.64
N GLN A 151 29.20 15.63 -27.36
CA GLN A 151 28.36 16.02 -26.22
C GLN A 151 27.66 17.39 -26.38
N ALA A 152 28.28 18.35 -27.06
CA ALA A 152 27.72 19.68 -27.29
C ALA A 152 26.58 19.71 -28.33
N SER A 153 26.71 18.96 -29.43
CA SER A 153 25.67 18.85 -30.47
C SER A 153 24.45 18.10 -29.93
N SER A 154 24.68 17.09 -29.09
CA SER A 154 23.61 16.36 -28.40
C SER A 154 22.83 17.26 -27.44
N ALA A 155 23.49 18.11 -26.64
CA ALA A 155 22.80 19.01 -25.72
C ALA A 155 21.87 20.01 -26.45
N ALA A 156 22.37 20.65 -27.50
CA ALA A 156 21.60 21.63 -28.28
C ALA A 156 20.42 21.00 -29.04
N PHE A 157 20.56 19.74 -29.49
CA PHE A 157 19.45 18.98 -30.06
C PHE A 157 18.39 18.67 -29.01
N LEU A 158 18.79 18.15 -27.84
CA LEU A 158 17.86 17.80 -26.78
C LEU A 158 17.13 19.03 -26.22
N ASP A 159 17.78 20.19 -26.18
CA ASP A 159 17.16 21.49 -25.86
C ASP A 159 16.06 21.84 -26.86
N ARG A 160 16.36 21.80 -28.17
CA ARG A 160 15.38 22.08 -29.22
C ARG A 160 14.22 21.09 -29.22
N LEU A 161 14.50 19.80 -29.08
CA LEU A 161 13.48 18.77 -28.97
C LEU A 161 12.57 19.02 -27.76
N HIS A 162 13.13 19.42 -26.61
CA HIS A 162 12.34 19.74 -25.43
C HIS A 162 11.44 20.97 -25.64
N CYS A 163 11.96 22.03 -26.28
CA CYS A 163 11.16 23.21 -26.63
C CYS A 163 10.01 22.86 -27.57
N PHE A 164 10.29 22.08 -28.63
CA PHE A 164 9.29 21.63 -29.59
C PHE A 164 8.19 20.80 -28.93
N VAL A 165 8.57 19.76 -28.16
CA VAL A 165 7.60 18.90 -27.46
C VAL A 165 6.77 19.72 -26.48
N SER A 166 7.38 20.67 -25.76
CA SER A 166 6.65 21.58 -24.86
C SER A 166 5.70 22.52 -25.59
N GLY A 167 6.00 22.90 -26.83
CA GLY A 167 5.13 23.73 -27.67
C GLY A 167 3.90 23.01 -28.20
N ILE A 168 4.01 21.69 -28.44
CA ILE A 168 2.92 20.90 -29.05
C ILE A 168 2.12 20.04 -28.04
N ILE A 169 2.55 19.94 -26.78
CA ILE A 169 1.94 19.08 -25.76
C ILE A 169 0.44 19.38 -25.49
N ASP A 170 0.04 20.64 -25.66
CA ASP A 170 -1.33 21.10 -25.39
C ASP A 170 -2.23 21.15 -26.63
N ILE A 171 -1.69 20.84 -27.82
CA ILE A 171 -2.46 20.81 -29.05
C ILE A 171 -3.45 19.61 -29.00
N ARG A 172 -4.71 19.88 -29.37
CA ARG A 172 -5.80 18.88 -29.39
C ARG A 172 -6.41 18.70 -30.78
N ASP A 173 -6.25 19.68 -31.65
CA ASP A 173 -6.71 19.62 -33.03
C ASP A 173 -5.60 19.03 -33.92
N ALA A 174 -5.91 17.95 -34.64
CA ALA A 174 -5.00 17.37 -35.61
C ALA A 174 -4.66 18.33 -36.76
N ALA A 175 -5.47 19.35 -37.02
CA ALA A 175 -5.17 20.40 -37.99
C ALA A 175 -4.04 21.33 -37.49
N GLU A 176 -4.00 21.62 -36.18
CA GLU A 176 -2.93 22.43 -35.57
C GLU A 176 -1.58 21.68 -35.56
N LEU A 177 -1.60 20.34 -35.36
CA LEU A 177 -0.40 19.51 -35.52
C LEU A 177 0.10 19.45 -36.98
N ARG A 178 -0.76 19.75 -37.95
CA ARG A 178 -0.44 19.81 -39.38
C ARG A 178 0.00 21.19 -39.85
N ALA A 179 0.05 22.18 -38.95
CA ALA A 179 0.49 23.52 -39.30
C ALA A 179 1.93 23.52 -39.84
N ASP A 180 2.20 24.37 -40.83
CA ASP A 180 3.47 24.36 -41.55
C ASP A 180 4.69 24.59 -40.65
N ASN A 181 4.54 25.38 -39.58
CA ASN A 181 5.58 25.60 -38.58
C ASN A 181 5.93 24.32 -37.80
N VAL A 182 4.91 23.54 -37.38
CA VAL A 182 5.11 22.27 -36.65
C VAL A 182 5.79 21.24 -37.56
N ARG A 183 5.33 21.14 -38.80
CA ARG A 183 5.91 20.25 -39.82
C ARG A 183 7.38 20.57 -40.10
N HIS A 184 7.68 21.85 -40.28
CA HIS A 184 9.05 22.30 -40.55
C HIS A 184 9.99 22.01 -39.38
N GLU A 185 9.58 22.34 -38.15
CA GLU A 185 10.38 22.09 -36.95
C GLU A 185 10.57 20.59 -36.67
N ALA A 186 9.56 19.76 -36.96
CA ALA A 186 9.67 18.31 -36.88
C ALA A 186 10.70 17.73 -37.88
N GLY A 187 10.75 18.26 -39.11
CA GLY A 187 11.73 17.86 -40.12
C GLY A 187 13.16 18.22 -39.70
N ASP A 188 13.37 19.42 -39.17
CA ASP A 188 14.67 19.84 -38.63
C ASP A 188 15.13 18.95 -37.46
N LEU A 189 14.19 18.60 -36.58
CA LEU A 189 14.45 17.67 -35.48
C LEU A 189 14.69 16.24 -35.97
N ARG A 190 14.01 15.77 -37.02
CA ARG A 190 14.30 14.44 -37.59
C ARG A 190 15.71 14.39 -38.15
N ALA A 191 16.14 15.40 -38.91
CA ALA A 191 17.51 15.47 -39.43
C ALA A 191 18.54 15.44 -38.29
N GLY A 192 18.33 16.24 -37.23
CA GLY A 192 19.18 16.22 -36.04
C GLY A 192 19.14 14.91 -35.27
N PHE A 193 18.01 14.20 -35.30
CA PHE A 193 17.86 12.86 -34.73
C PHE A 193 18.71 11.84 -35.48
N GLU A 194 18.65 11.85 -36.82
CA GLU A 194 19.40 10.94 -37.69
C GLU A 194 20.91 11.10 -37.51
N ASP A 195 21.37 12.35 -37.35
CA ASP A 195 22.78 12.65 -37.08
C ASP A 195 23.29 12.04 -35.75
N LEU A 196 22.41 11.96 -34.74
CA LEU A 196 22.77 11.51 -33.39
C LEU A 196 22.54 10.00 -33.17
N PHE A 197 21.45 9.45 -33.72
CA PHE A 197 20.97 8.11 -33.42
C PHE A 197 20.94 7.19 -34.65
N GLY A 198 21.20 7.71 -35.85
CA GLY A 198 21.03 7.02 -37.12
C GLY A 198 19.60 7.10 -37.65
N SER A 199 19.39 6.64 -38.88
CA SER A 199 18.07 6.56 -39.54
C SER A 199 17.49 5.15 -39.56
N ASP A 200 18.29 4.13 -39.23
CA ASP A 200 17.86 2.72 -39.26
C ASP A 200 17.22 2.32 -37.93
N HIS A 201 15.89 2.46 -37.88
CA HIS A 201 15.07 2.05 -36.74
C HIS A 201 14.07 0.98 -37.14
N ARG A 202 14.16 -0.19 -36.50
CA ARG A 202 13.18 -1.27 -36.64
C ARG A 202 11.78 -0.81 -36.26
N ALA A 203 10.77 -1.46 -36.83
CA ALA A 203 9.38 -1.18 -36.53
C ALA A 203 9.10 -1.38 -35.03
N PRO A 204 8.42 -0.44 -34.33
CA PRO A 204 8.15 -0.53 -32.90
C PRO A 204 7.49 -1.84 -32.47
N GLU A 205 6.68 -2.44 -33.34
CA GLU A 205 5.97 -3.70 -33.14
C GLU A 205 6.91 -4.92 -33.00
N GLU A 206 8.11 -4.83 -33.55
CA GLU A 206 9.12 -5.89 -33.48
C GLU A 206 10.07 -5.75 -32.29
N LEU A 207 9.92 -4.67 -31.51
CA LEU A 207 10.83 -4.30 -30.44
C LEU A 207 10.18 -4.55 -29.08
N LYS A 208 10.99 -4.91 -28.10
CA LYS A 208 10.51 -5.05 -26.71
C LYS A 208 9.98 -3.69 -26.25
N LEU A 209 8.71 -3.63 -25.88
CA LEU A 209 8.02 -2.44 -25.38
C LEU A 209 8.87 -1.71 -24.32
N ARG A 210 8.97 -0.37 -24.44
CA ARG A 210 9.74 0.51 -23.53
C ARG A 210 11.25 0.21 -23.44
N SER A 211 11.81 -0.60 -24.34
CA SER A 211 13.27 -0.70 -24.48
C SER A 211 13.85 0.59 -25.08
N ALA A 212 15.15 0.83 -24.90
CA ALA A 212 15.82 1.98 -25.53
C ALA A 212 15.60 2.01 -27.06
N ALA A 213 15.65 0.85 -27.71
CA ALA A 213 15.39 0.73 -29.14
C ALA A 213 13.94 1.06 -29.50
N TYR A 214 12.98 0.63 -28.68
CA TYR A 214 11.56 0.94 -28.86
C TYR A 214 11.30 2.46 -28.75
N GLU A 215 11.83 3.10 -27.71
CA GLU A 215 11.62 4.55 -27.50
C GLU A 215 12.24 5.39 -28.64
N LEU A 216 13.42 4.99 -29.14
CA LEU A 216 14.04 5.62 -30.30
C LEU A 216 13.21 5.43 -31.57
N ALA A 217 12.71 4.21 -31.82
CA ALA A 217 11.90 3.90 -33.00
C ALA A 217 10.57 4.69 -33.01
N VAL A 218 9.89 4.77 -31.87
CA VAL A 218 8.65 5.54 -31.74
C VAL A 218 8.91 7.05 -31.91
N ALA A 219 9.96 7.58 -31.28
CA ALA A 219 10.32 8.98 -31.40
C ALA A 219 10.69 9.38 -32.84
N TYR A 220 11.48 8.54 -33.53
CA TYR A 220 11.85 8.76 -34.92
C TYR A 220 10.61 8.79 -35.84
N ARG A 221 9.73 7.78 -35.71
CA ARG A 221 8.47 7.74 -36.47
C ARG A 221 7.55 8.91 -36.15
N ALA A 222 7.52 9.37 -34.90
CA ALA A 222 6.73 10.53 -34.52
C ALA A 222 7.17 11.80 -35.27
N LEU A 223 8.50 12.05 -35.34
CA LEU A 223 9.05 13.18 -36.10
C LEU A 223 8.74 13.07 -37.59
N MET A 224 8.87 11.87 -38.18
CA MET A 224 8.48 11.62 -39.57
C MET A 224 7.00 11.96 -39.82
N HIS A 225 6.09 11.44 -38.99
CA HIS A 225 4.66 11.65 -39.20
C HIS A 225 4.21 13.09 -38.92
N LEU A 226 4.93 13.81 -38.05
CA LEU A 226 4.75 15.25 -37.85
C LEU A 226 5.20 16.04 -39.08
N GLU A 227 6.37 15.73 -39.65
CA GLU A 227 6.89 16.38 -40.88
C GLU A 227 5.94 16.16 -42.08
N ASP A 228 5.51 14.91 -42.27
CA ASP A 228 4.61 14.50 -43.35
C ASP A 228 3.16 14.97 -43.15
N GLY A 229 2.81 15.45 -41.96
CA GLY A 229 1.45 15.85 -41.60
C GLY A 229 0.46 14.67 -41.59
N THR A 230 0.93 13.46 -41.32
CA THR A 230 0.14 12.21 -41.41
C THR A 230 -0.46 11.75 -40.08
N LEU A 231 -0.12 12.39 -38.95
CA LEU A 231 -0.80 12.16 -37.66
C LEU A 231 -2.28 12.62 -37.71
N PRO A 232 -3.24 11.90 -37.09
CA PRO A 232 -3.15 10.67 -36.27
C PRO A 232 -2.96 9.33 -37.00
N PHE A 233 -3.12 9.26 -38.31
CA PHE A 233 -3.53 8.03 -39.00
C PHE A 233 -2.39 7.07 -39.34
N ALA A 234 -1.27 7.20 -38.65
CA ALA A 234 -0.04 6.47 -38.95
C ALA A 234 0.16 5.24 -38.04
N GLY A 235 0.41 4.08 -38.66
CA GLY A 235 0.73 2.85 -37.94
C GLY A 235 2.06 2.93 -37.17
N GLY A 236 2.07 2.41 -35.93
CA GLY A 236 3.28 2.27 -35.11
C GLY A 236 3.61 3.40 -34.14
N VAL A 237 2.76 4.43 -34.04
CA VAL A 237 2.88 5.52 -33.04
C VAL A 237 1.68 5.61 -32.06
N GLY A 238 0.70 4.70 -32.20
CA GLY A 238 -0.52 4.64 -31.40
C GLY A 238 -1.60 5.65 -31.85
N GLU A 239 -2.88 5.33 -31.65
CA GLU A 239 -3.99 6.23 -31.97
C GLU A 239 -4.01 7.48 -31.06
N ILE A 240 -4.50 8.62 -31.59
CA ILE A 240 -4.70 9.85 -30.82
C ILE A 240 -5.89 9.66 -29.88
N ASP A 241 -5.60 9.51 -28.58
CA ASP A 241 -6.57 9.65 -27.49
C ASP A 241 -6.63 11.12 -27.06
N LEU A 242 -7.76 11.79 -27.33
CA LEU A 242 -8.00 13.20 -27.00
C LEU A 242 -7.99 13.48 -25.48
N GLY A 243 -8.09 12.44 -24.63
CA GLY A 243 -8.07 12.51 -23.18
C GLY A 243 -6.71 12.26 -22.52
N ARG A 244 -5.71 11.73 -23.24
CA ARG A 244 -4.41 11.32 -22.68
C ARG A 244 -3.22 11.90 -23.44
N ALA A 245 -2.06 11.97 -22.77
CA ALA A 245 -0.80 12.31 -23.45
C ALA A 245 -0.45 11.20 -24.46
N HIS A 246 -0.22 11.58 -25.73
CA HIS A 246 0.04 10.61 -26.79
C HIS A 246 1.31 9.77 -26.50
N PRO A 247 1.29 8.44 -26.74
CA PRO A 247 2.44 7.57 -26.48
C PRO A 247 3.73 8.06 -27.16
N TRP A 248 3.61 8.62 -28.35
CA TRP A 248 4.74 9.17 -29.11
C TRP A 248 5.32 10.47 -28.52
N LEU A 249 4.49 11.34 -27.90
CA LEU A 249 4.98 12.51 -27.17
C LEU A 249 5.82 12.11 -25.97
N GLN A 250 5.44 11.03 -25.29
CA GLN A 250 6.21 10.48 -24.18
C GLN A 250 7.56 9.95 -24.65
N SER A 251 7.61 9.29 -25.80
CA SER A 251 8.86 8.80 -26.40
C SER A 251 9.78 9.94 -26.83
N LEU A 252 9.25 11.00 -27.45
CA LEU A 252 10.03 12.22 -27.77
C LEU A 252 10.57 12.87 -26.50
N ASN A 253 9.74 13.02 -25.46
CA ASN A 253 10.17 13.63 -24.22
C ASN A 253 11.18 12.78 -23.45
N ALA A 254 11.03 11.45 -23.46
CA ALA A 254 11.95 10.54 -22.79
C ALA A 254 13.39 10.73 -23.27
N LEU A 255 13.58 11.09 -24.55
CA LEU A 255 14.90 11.38 -25.09
C LEU A 255 15.52 12.64 -24.48
N THR A 256 14.73 13.67 -24.20
CA THR A 256 15.20 14.93 -23.61
C THR A 256 15.78 14.74 -22.21
N GLY A 257 15.37 13.68 -21.49
CA GLY A 257 15.73 13.45 -20.10
C GLY A 257 15.22 14.53 -19.15
N ARG A 258 14.28 15.38 -19.60
CA ARG A 258 13.68 16.48 -18.84
C ARG A 258 12.22 16.21 -18.57
N ALA A 259 11.76 16.68 -17.42
CA ALA A 259 10.34 16.73 -17.15
C ALA A 259 9.72 17.73 -18.13
N LEU A 260 8.61 17.36 -18.76
CA LEU A 260 7.80 18.37 -19.42
C LEU A 260 7.29 19.33 -18.34
N PRO A 261 7.17 20.64 -18.64
CA PRO A 261 6.35 21.51 -17.81
C PRO A 261 5.03 20.77 -17.65
N GLY A 262 4.67 20.49 -16.38
CA GLY A 262 3.40 19.84 -16.07
C GLY A 262 2.35 20.53 -16.92
N ARG A 263 1.57 19.73 -17.65
CA ARG A 263 0.42 20.18 -18.44
C ARG A 263 -0.18 21.38 -17.69
N LYS A 264 -0.52 22.48 -18.36
CA LYS A 264 -1.42 23.48 -17.74
C LYS A 264 -2.82 22.87 -17.59
N GLU A 265 -2.88 21.71 -16.99
CA GLU A 265 -4.02 21.22 -16.28
C GLU A 265 -4.28 22.24 -15.18
N ARG A 266 -5.27 23.06 -15.43
CA ARG A 266 -6.30 23.31 -14.43
C ARG A 266 -6.91 21.96 -13.99
N ASN A 267 -6.13 21.01 -13.48
CA ASN A 267 -6.68 19.85 -12.80
C ASN A 267 -6.95 20.30 -11.39
N ALA A 268 -8.14 20.86 -11.20
CA ALA A 268 -8.78 20.75 -9.90
C ALA A 268 -8.66 19.27 -9.50
N SER A 269 -8.00 19.00 -8.38
CA SER A 269 -7.89 17.65 -7.82
C SER A 269 -9.27 16.98 -7.90
N ILE A 270 -9.34 15.77 -8.46
CA ILE A 270 -10.61 15.12 -8.77
C ILE A 270 -11.38 14.89 -7.46
N ARG A 271 -12.63 15.36 -7.42
CA ARG A 271 -13.52 15.26 -6.25
C ARG A 271 -14.73 14.35 -6.48
N GLU A 272 -14.87 13.83 -7.69
CA GLU A 272 -16.01 13.00 -8.11
C GLU A 272 -15.51 11.73 -8.78
N LEU A 273 -16.20 10.61 -8.52
CA LEU A 273 -15.85 9.33 -9.13
C LEU A 273 -16.25 9.32 -10.61
N PRO A 274 -15.47 8.66 -11.48
CA PRO A 274 -15.84 8.51 -12.88
C PRO A 274 -17.13 7.68 -13.03
N PRO A 275 -17.80 7.78 -14.19
CA PRO A 275 -18.92 6.93 -14.56
C PRO A 275 -18.56 5.44 -14.42
N ALA A 276 -19.56 4.59 -14.14
CA ALA A 276 -19.33 3.17 -13.85
C ALA A 276 -18.50 2.44 -14.92
N HIS A 277 -18.76 2.69 -16.21
CA HIS A 277 -18.05 2.04 -17.32
C HIS A 277 -16.56 2.40 -17.44
N GLU A 278 -16.08 3.42 -16.73
CA GLU A 278 -14.66 3.82 -16.70
C GLU A 278 -13.93 3.34 -15.44
N ARG A 279 -14.69 2.83 -14.45
CA ARG A 279 -14.18 2.42 -13.15
C ARG A 279 -13.26 1.21 -13.27
N PRO A 280 -12.12 1.18 -12.57
CA PRO A 280 -11.27 0.00 -12.52
C PRO A 280 -12.00 -1.17 -11.85
N THR A 281 -11.77 -2.37 -12.39
CA THR A 281 -12.38 -3.61 -11.91
C THR A 281 -11.56 -4.26 -10.80
N VAL A 282 -12.23 -4.91 -9.85
CA VAL A 282 -11.57 -5.64 -8.76
C VAL A 282 -12.15 -7.03 -8.54
N VAL A 283 -11.27 -8.01 -8.32
CA VAL A 283 -11.60 -9.31 -7.71
C VAL A 283 -11.04 -9.32 -6.31
N GLU A 284 -11.91 -9.45 -5.31
CA GLU A 284 -11.53 -9.43 -3.89
C GLU A 284 -11.60 -10.83 -3.30
N ILE A 285 -10.51 -11.32 -2.73
CA ILE A 285 -10.42 -12.62 -2.05
C ILE A 285 -10.34 -12.42 -0.53
N CYS A 286 -10.92 -13.33 0.25
CA CYS A 286 -11.02 -13.18 1.71
C CYS A 286 -11.67 -11.83 2.08
N ALA A 287 -12.79 -11.50 1.43
CA ALA A 287 -13.45 -10.19 1.54
C ALA A 287 -13.95 -9.87 2.97
N GLY A 288 -14.13 -10.89 3.80
CA GLY A 288 -14.66 -10.79 5.15
C GLY A 288 -16.02 -10.09 5.15
N ALA A 289 -16.24 -9.22 6.13
CA ALA A 289 -17.49 -8.45 6.24
C ALA A 289 -17.54 -7.21 5.33
N GLY A 290 -16.58 -7.05 4.40
CA GLY A 290 -16.61 -5.99 3.40
C GLY A 290 -15.89 -4.70 3.76
N GLY A 291 -15.07 -4.69 4.82
CA GLY A 291 -14.36 -3.47 5.24
C GLY A 291 -13.48 -2.88 4.13
N MET A 292 -12.65 -3.72 3.51
CA MET A 292 -11.86 -3.32 2.34
C MET A 292 -12.73 -3.05 1.12
N SER A 293 -13.76 -3.87 0.91
CA SER A 293 -14.69 -3.74 -0.22
C SER A 293 -15.40 -2.38 -0.25
N ILE A 294 -15.92 -1.91 0.89
CA ILE A 294 -16.53 -0.58 1.02
C ILE A 294 -15.51 0.50 0.68
N GLY A 295 -14.26 0.35 1.13
CA GLY A 295 -13.20 1.30 0.83
C GLY A 295 -12.88 1.37 -0.66
N LEU A 296 -12.75 0.23 -1.32
CA LEU A 296 -12.48 0.14 -2.76
C LEU A 296 -13.68 0.67 -3.59
N GLU A 297 -14.92 0.37 -3.19
CA GLU A 297 -16.14 0.95 -3.79
C GLU A 297 -16.10 2.49 -3.69
N ARG A 298 -15.77 3.04 -2.52
CA ARG A 298 -15.62 4.50 -2.31
C ARG A 298 -14.48 5.12 -3.13
N ALA A 299 -13.45 4.34 -3.45
CA ALA A 299 -12.36 4.75 -4.34
C ALA A 299 -12.70 4.59 -5.84
N GLY A 300 -13.92 4.15 -6.15
CA GLY A 300 -14.42 4.01 -7.51
C GLY A 300 -14.03 2.70 -8.18
N PHE A 301 -13.74 1.63 -7.44
CA PHE A 301 -13.60 0.30 -8.03
C PHE A 301 -14.95 -0.38 -8.19
N GLU A 302 -15.05 -1.24 -9.21
CA GLU A 302 -16.19 -2.11 -9.45
C GLU A 302 -15.84 -3.57 -9.13
N HIS A 303 -16.56 -4.16 -8.18
CA HIS A 303 -16.33 -5.54 -7.74
C HIS A 303 -16.92 -6.54 -8.72
N ILE A 304 -16.05 -7.21 -9.48
CA ILE A 304 -16.42 -8.31 -10.37
C ILE A 304 -16.78 -9.56 -9.57
N ALA A 305 -16.05 -9.82 -8.49
CA ALA A 305 -16.33 -10.91 -7.56
C ALA A 305 -15.74 -10.60 -6.18
N LEU A 306 -16.48 -10.97 -5.13
CA LEU A 306 -15.99 -11.06 -3.76
C LEU A 306 -16.05 -12.51 -3.31
N ILE A 307 -14.89 -13.11 -3.02
CA ILE A 307 -14.77 -14.50 -2.61
C ILE A 307 -14.56 -14.55 -1.09
N GLU A 308 -15.45 -15.23 -0.38
CA GLU A 308 -15.42 -15.33 1.08
C GLU A 308 -15.80 -16.74 1.55
N TYR A 309 -14.98 -17.35 2.40
CA TYR A 309 -15.20 -18.70 2.90
C TYR A 309 -16.21 -18.75 4.06
N ASP A 310 -16.18 -17.76 4.97
CA ASP A 310 -17.06 -17.69 6.11
C ASP A 310 -18.50 -17.35 5.67
N LYS A 311 -19.43 -18.24 6.01
CA LYS A 311 -20.83 -18.12 5.60
C LYS A 311 -21.52 -16.87 6.15
N TYR A 312 -21.13 -16.38 7.33
CA TYR A 312 -21.76 -15.21 7.94
C TYR A 312 -21.22 -13.93 7.31
N ALA A 313 -19.92 -13.85 7.07
CA ALA A 313 -19.30 -12.76 6.33
C ALA A 313 -19.85 -12.65 4.90
N ALA A 314 -19.96 -13.76 4.18
CA ALA A 314 -20.58 -13.79 2.85
C ALA A 314 -22.05 -13.33 2.88
N ALA A 315 -22.81 -13.73 3.90
CA ALA A 315 -24.19 -13.27 4.08
C ALA A 315 -24.27 -11.77 4.40
N THR A 316 -23.35 -11.24 5.22
CA THR A 316 -23.20 -9.80 5.48
C THR A 316 -22.97 -9.01 4.21
N LEU A 317 -22.07 -9.45 3.33
CA LEU A 317 -21.82 -8.79 2.05
C LEU A 317 -23.10 -8.71 1.19
N ARG A 318 -23.78 -9.85 0.99
CA ARG A 318 -25.03 -9.92 0.21
C ARG A 318 -26.15 -9.08 0.80
N ARG A 319 -26.24 -9.01 2.13
CA ARG A 319 -27.27 -8.24 2.83
C ARG A 319 -27.15 -6.74 2.57
N ASN A 320 -25.93 -6.22 2.55
CA ASN A 320 -25.67 -4.79 2.44
C ASN A 320 -25.47 -4.31 0.99
N ARG A 321 -25.09 -5.22 0.09
CA ARG A 321 -24.87 -4.96 -1.33
C ARG A 321 -25.42 -6.12 -2.16
N PRO A 322 -26.73 -6.15 -2.43
CA PRO A 322 -27.35 -7.23 -3.21
C PRO A 322 -26.80 -7.37 -4.63
N ASP A 323 -26.31 -6.27 -5.21
CA ASP A 323 -25.76 -6.23 -6.57
C ASP A 323 -24.32 -6.74 -6.64
N TRP A 324 -23.66 -6.99 -5.49
CA TRP A 324 -22.31 -7.54 -5.48
C TRP A 324 -22.31 -9.05 -5.75
N THR A 325 -21.44 -9.49 -6.64
CA THR A 325 -21.22 -10.92 -6.91
C THR A 325 -20.42 -11.57 -5.78
N VAL A 326 -21.11 -12.07 -4.76
CA VAL A 326 -20.50 -12.73 -3.60
C VAL A 326 -20.46 -14.26 -3.77
N ILE A 327 -19.26 -14.83 -3.85
CA ILE A 327 -19.01 -16.25 -4.02
C ILE A 327 -18.54 -16.86 -2.69
N LYS A 328 -19.32 -17.80 -2.14
CA LYS A 328 -18.96 -18.50 -0.91
C LYS A 328 -18.20 -19.79 -1.23
N GLU A 329 -16.87 -19.73 -1.24
CA GLU A 329 -16.04 -20.90 -1.59
C GLU A 329 -14.63 -20.81 -0.97
N ASP A 330 -13.97 -21.96 -0.81
CA ASP A 330 -12.54 -22.05 -0.49
C ASP A 330 -11.71 -21.71 -1.73
N LEU A 331 -10.84 -20.69 -1.60
CA LEU A 331 -9.95 -20.24 -2.68
C LEU A 331 -9.15 -21.37 -3.32
N ARG A 332 -8.77 -22.40 -2.55
CA ARG A 332 -7.97 -23.55 -3.00
C ARG A 332 -8.69 -24.42 -4.02
N LYS A 333 -10.03 -24.34 -4.06
CA LYS A 333 -10.89 -25.15 -4.95
C LYS A 333 -11.32 -24.39 -6.19
N MET A 334 -11.03 -23.09 -6.27
CA MET A 334 -11.43 -22.24 -7.38
C MET A 334 -10.34 -22.14 -8.45
N ASP A 335 -10.77 -22.23 -9.71
CA ASP A 335 -9.96 -21.87 -10.88
C ASP A 335 -10.18 -20.39 -11.19
N PHE A 336 -9.12 -19.59 -11.09
CA PHE A 336 -9.18 -18.15 -11.35
C PHE A 336 -8.76 -17.78 -12.78
N LYS A 337 -8.38 -18.74 -13.64
CA LYS A 337 -7.95 -18.47 -15.02
C LYS A 337 -9.04 -17.81 -15.86
N LEU A 338 -10.33 -18.04 -15.53
CA LEU A 338 -11.45 -17.42 -16.22
C LEU A 338 -11.44 -15.88 -16.10
N TYR A 339 -10.98 -15.34 -14.95
CA TYR A 339 -10.88 -13.90 -14.74
C TYR A 339 -9.78 -13.24 -15.59
N ARG A 340 -8.80 -14.01 -16.09
CA ARG A 340 -7.72 -13.48 -16.92
C ARG A 340 -8.23 -12.82 -18.19
N GLN A 341 -9.32 -13.34 -18.77
CA GLN A 341 -9.93 -12.81 -19.98
C GLN A 341 -10.64 -11.47 -19.74
N LEU A 342 -10.94 -11.14 -18.48
CA LEU A 342 -11.62 -9.89 -18.09
C LEU A 342 -10.63 -8.75 -17.83
N GLU A 343 -9.32 -8.99 -17.97
CA GLU A 343 -8.26 -8.00 -17.76
C GLU A 343 -8.37 -7.21 -16.44
N ILE A 344 -8.63 -7.93 -15.36
CA ILE A 344 -8.87 -7.38 -14.02
C ILE A 344 -7.81 -6.33 -13.63
N ASP A 345 -8.26 -5.15 -13.21
CA ASP A 345 -7.35 -4.08 -12.82
C ASP A 345 -6.70 -4.34 -11.45
N LEU A 346 -7.48 -4.82 -10.48
CA LEU A 346 -7.03 -5.07 -9.12
C LEU A 346 -7.43 -6.47 -8.61
N VAL A 347 -6.48 -7.19 -8.01
CA VAL A 347 -6.82 -8.27 -7.05
C VAL A 347 -6.54 -7.78 -5.64
N SER A 348 -7.55 -7.77 -4.77
CA SER A 348 -7.39 -7.35 -3.38
C SER A 348 -7.68 -8.51 -2.43
N GLY A 349 -7.15 -8.48 -1.21
CA GLY A 349 -7.54 -9.46 -0.19
C GLY A 349 -6.88 -9.30 1.18
N GLY A 350 -7.57 -9.73 2.23
CA GLY A 350 -7.02 -9.82 3.59
C GLY A 350 -6.79 -11.28 3.99
N PRO A 351 -5.80 -11.99 3.42
CA PRO A 351 -5.58 -13.40 3.73
C PRO A 351 -5.34 -13.61 5.24
N PRO A 352 -5.81 -14.73 5.83
CA PRO A 352 -5.79 -14.95 7.27
C PRO A 352 -4.41 -14.73 7.90
N CYS A 353 -4.38 -13.89 8.94
CA CYS A 353 -3.15 -13.57 9.67
C CYS A 353 -2.83 -14.56 10.81
N GLN A 354 -3.73 -15.51 11.11
CA GLN A 354 -3.64 -16.47 12.22
C GLN A 354 -2.35 -17.34 12.22
N PRO A 355 -1.76 -17.71 11.06
CA PRO A 355 -0.45 -18.35 11.02
C PRO A 355 0.70 -17.50 11.57
N TYR A 356 0.55 -16.17 11.55
CA TYR A 356 1.63 -15.19 11.79
C TYR A 356 1.41 -14.30 13.02
N SER A 357 0.18 -14.24 13.55
CA SER A 357 -0.16 -13.40 14.70
C SER A 357 0.35 -13.98 16.03
N SER A 358 0.56 -13.11 17.01
CA SER A 358 0.90 -13.48 18.40
C SER A 358 -0.24 -14.21 19.13
N ASP A 359 -1.46 -14.18 18.57
CA ASP A 359 -2.65 -14.83 19.11
C ASP A 359 -2.92 -16.21 18.49
N GLY A 360 -2.16 -16.60 17.47
CA GLY A 360 -2.09 -17.97 16.95
C GLY A 360 -0.93 -18.78 17.55
N TYR A 361 -0.83 -20.07 17.19
CA TYR A 361 0.29 -20.94 17.58
C TYR A 361 1.63 -20.54 16.94
N GLY A 362 1.65 -19.54 16.06
CA GLY A 362 2.87 -19.03 15.42
C GLY A 362 3.56 -20.05 14.51
N LEU A 363 2.82 -21.02 13.99
CA LEU A 363 3.34 -22.12 13.14
C LEU A 363 3.76 -21.63 11.74
N GLY A 364 3.39 -20.41 11.34
CA GLY A 364 3.79 -19.82 10.07
C GLY A 364 3.41 -20.72 8.88
N LYS A 365 4.40 -21.08 8.07
CA LYS A 365 4.24 -21.91 6.86
C LYS A 365 3.66 -23.30 7.10
N ASP A 366 3.73 -23.80 8.34
CA ASP A 366 3.25 -25.14 8.70
C ASP A 366 1.77 -25.08 9.19
N ASP A 367 1.15 -23.90 9.17
CA ASP A 367 -0.27 -23.72 9.49
C ASP A 367 -1.13 -23.97 8.23
N PRO A 368 -2.09 -24.92 8.27
CA PRO A 368 -2.97 -25.22 7.13
C PRO A 368 -3.93 -24.07 6.76
N ARG A 369 -3.91 -22.95 7.49
CA ARG A 369 -4.67 -21.73 7.19
C ARG A 369 -3.84 -20.67 6.46
N ASP A 370 -2.58 -20.94 6.18
CA ASP A 370 -1.78 -20.08 5.32
C ASP A 370 -2.36 -20.07 3.89
N LEU A 371 -2.69 -18.87 3.42
CA LEU A 371 -3.20 -18.60 2.09
C LEU A 371 -2.28 -17.68 1.28
N LEU A 372 -1.12 -17.27 1.80
CA LEU A 372 -0.17 -16.46 1.02
C LEU A 372 0.34 -17.20 -0.24
N PRO A 373 0.59 -18.52 -0.22
CA PRO A 373 0.90 -19.27 -1.44
C PRO A 373 -0.26 -19.24 -2.46
N GLU A 374 -1.50 -19.32 -1.98
CA GLU A 374 -2.70 -19.21 -2.83
C GLU A 374 -2.82 -17.81 -3.42
N CYS A 375 -2.50 -16.75 -2.67
CA CYS A 375 -2.43 -15.39 -3.22
C CYS A 375 -1.45 -15.30 -4.40
N VAL A 376 -0.29 -15.95 -4.32
CA VAL A 376 0.67 -16.02 -5.46
C VAL A 376 0.04 -16.74 -6.64
N ARG A 377 -0.59 -17.90 -6.43
CA ARG A 377 -1.27 -18.66 -7.50
C ARG A 377 -2.36 -17.83 -8.16
N ILE A 378 -3.23 -17.20 -7.37
CA ILE A 378 -4.36 -16.40 -7.86
C ILE A 378 -3.87 -15.21 -8.69
N VAL A 379 -2.83 -14.50 -8.22
CA VAL A 379 -2.23 -13.40 -9.00
C VAL A 379 -1.63 -13.91 -10.32
N ASP A 380 -0.99 -15.09 -10.32
CA ASP A 380 -0.43 -15.67 -11.54
C ASP A 380 -1.51 -16.18 -12.51
N GLU A 381 -2.63 -16.67 -12.01
CA GLU A 381 -3.78 -17.11 -12.82
C GLU A 381 -4.55 -15.93 -13.41
N ILE A 382 -4.94 -14.94 -12.59
CA ILE A 382 -5.72 -13.77 -13.01
C ILE A 382 -4.86 -12.78 -13.81
N ARG A 383 -3.57 -12.66 -13.49
CA ARG A 383 -2.65 -11.66 -14.06
C ARG A 383 -3.18 -10.21 -13.96
N PRO A 384 -3.65 -9.75 -12.78
CA PRO A 384 -4.22 -8.41 -12.66
C PRO A 384 -3.17 -7.32 -12.91
N LYS A 385 -3.60 -6.10 -13.20
CA LYS A 385 -2.66 -4.96 -13.35
C LYS A 385 -1.95 -4.65 -12.04
N VAL A 386 -2.69 -4.66 -10.93
CA VAL A 386 -2.19 -4.46 -9.56
C VAL A 386 -2.75 -5.53 -8.63
N PHE A 387 -2.02 -5.90 -7.58
CA PHE A 387 -2.59 -6.61 -6.45
C PHE A 387 -2.32 -5.88 -5.13
N LEU A 388 -3.22 -6.07 -4.17
CA LEU A 388 -3.16 -5.52 -2.80
C LEU A 388 -3.51 -6.63 -1.81
N PHE A 389 -2.55 -7.03 -0.98
CA PHE A 389 -2.83 -7.93 0.15
C PHE A 389 -2.56 -7.25 1.49
N GLU A 390 -3.55 -7.25 2.36
CA GLU A 390 -3.44 -6.74 3.72
C GLU A 390 -3.02 -7.85 4.70
N ASN A 391 -2.21 -7.49 5.69
CA ASN A 391 -1.91 -8.35 6.82
C ASN A 391 -1.56 -7.56 8.09
N VAL A 392 -1.34 -8.28 9.19
CA VAL A 392 -0.89 -7.70 10.47
C VAL A 392 0.63 -7.51 10.51
N ASP A 393 1.10 -6.58 11.35
CA ASP A 393 2.53 -6.32 11.57
C ASP A 393 3.35 -7.58 11.91
N GLY A 394 2.70 -8.55 12.56
CA GLY A 394 3.31 -9.82 12.93
C GLY A 394 3.90 -10.61 11.75
N LEU A 395 3.39 -10.40 10.53
CA LEU A 395 3.91 -11.00 9.31
C LEU A 395 5.39 -10.67 9.07
N LEU A 396 5.84 -9.48 9.47
CA LEU A 396 7.20 -8.99 9.22
C LEU A 396 8.21 -9.40 10.30
N HIS A 397 7.77 -10.15 11.32
CA HIS A 397 8.68 -10.66 12.34
C HIS A 397 9.74 -11.60 11.75
N ALA A 398 10.96 -11.51 12.27
CA ALA A 398 12.12 -12.25 11.77
C ALA A 398 11.92 -13.77 11.64
N ARG A 399 11.08 -14.37 12.49
CA ARG A 399 10.74 -15.81 12.43
C ARG A 399 10.01 -16.23 11.15
N HIS A 400 9.37 -15.30 10.45
CA HIS A 400 8.63 -15.54 9.20
C HIS A 400 9.38 -15.05 7.95
N SER A 401 10.57 -14.46 8.11
CA SER A 401 11.30 -13.80 7.02
C SER A 401 11.62 -14.68 5.81
N ASP A 402 11.97 -15.96 6.02
CA ASP A 402 12.24 -16.89 4.93
C ASP A 402 10.97 -17.16 4.09
N HIS A 403 9.84 -17.39 4.77
CA HIS A 403 8.56 -17.64 4.11
C HIS A 403 8.03 -16.40 3.37
N VAL A 404 8.09 -15.22 3.97
CA VAL A 404 7.73 -13.96 3.29
C VAL A 404 8.63 -13.74 2.07
N ALA A 405 9.94 -14.03 2.18
CA ALA A 405 10.85 -13.93 1.04
C ALA A 405 10.49 -14.91 -0.10
N ASP A 406 9.98 -16.11 0.22
CA ASP A 406 9.46 -17.07 -0.77
C ASP A 406 8.23 -16.54 -1.48
N ILE A 407 7.26 -16.00 -0.75
CA ILE A 407 6.04 -15.38 -1.30
C ILE A 407 6.40 -14.22 -2.23
N LEU A 408 7.29 -13.31 -1.79
CA LEU A 408 7.77 -12.20 -2.62
C LEU A 408 8.54 -12.69 -3.86
N ARG A 409 9.27 -13.81 -3.77
CA ARG A 409 9.90 -14.44 -4.94
C ARG A 409 8.85 -15.00 -5.90
N GLY A 410 7.77 -15.57 -5.38
CA GLY A 410 6.62 -16.04 -6.15
C GLY A 410 6.03 -14.93 -7.01
N PHE A 411 5.63 -13.81 -6.41
CA PHE A 411 5.10 -12.66 -7.15
C PHE A 411 6.10 -12.09 -8.18
N ARG A 412 7.40 -12.04 -7.84
CA ARG A 412 8.43 -11.59 -8.79
C ARG A 412 8.60 -12.52 -9.99
N ARG A 413 8.37 -13.83 -9.81
CA ARG A 413 8.37 -14.83 -10.90
C ARG A 413 7.12 -14.70 -11.77
N ALA A 414 5.99 -14.35 -11.17
CA ALA A 414 4.77 -13.93 -11.86
C ALA A 414 4.89 -12.53 -12.50
N ASP A 415 6.10 -11.98 -12.64
CA ASP A 415 6.40 -10.70 -13.30
C ASP A 415 5.77 -9.44 -12.67
N TYR A 416 5.71 -9.40 -11.34
CA TYR A 416 5.36 -8.20 -10.56
C TYR A 416 6.60 -7.54 -9.93
N GLU A 417 6.55 -6.22 -9.84
CA GLU A 417 7.34 -5.43 -8.89
C GLU A 417 6.51 -5.29 -7.62
N VAL A 418 7.11 -5.62 -6.46
CA VAL A 418 6.36 -5.76 -5.21
C VAL A 418 7.01 -4.94 -4.11
N ASP A 419 6.19 -4.13 -3.46
CA ASP A 419 6.54 -3.33 -2.31
C ASP A 419 5.72 -3.73 -1.09
N ILE A 420 6.33 -3.52 0.08
CA ILE A 420 5.67 -3.67 1.37
C ILE A 420 5.63 -2.31 2.06
N HIS A 421 4.45 -1.95 2.54
CA HIS A 421 4.19 -0.69 3.22
C HIS A 421 3.51 -0.93 4.56
N ARG A 422 3.73 -0.03 5.51
CA ARG A 422 2.95 0.04 6.75
C ARG A 422 1.97 1.21 6.67
N ILE A 423 0.78 1.02 7.19
CA ILE A 423 -0.27 2.03 7.23
C ILE A 423 -0.91 2.06 8.62
N HIS A 424 -1.20 3.26 9.11
CA HIS A 424 -1.77 3.51 10.43
C HIS A 424 -3.17 4.11 10.29
N ALA A 425 -4.17 3.51 10.90
CA ALA A 425 -5.56 3.95 10.76
C ALA A 425 -5.79 5.37 11.32
N GLU A 426 -5.07 5.74 12.39
CA GLU A 426 -5.13 7.07 12.98
C GLU A 426 -4.72 8.19 12.01
N ASP A 427 -3.85 7.91 11.05
CA ASP A 427 -3.42 8.87 10.03
C ASP A 427 -4.52 9.21 9.01
N TYR A 428 -5.60 8.43 9.00
CA TYR A 428 -6.77 8.65 8.16
C TYR A 428 -7.99 9.04 9.00
N GLY A 429 -7.79 9.54 10.22
CA GLY A 429 -8.85 10.10 11.05
C GLY A 429 -9.70 9.07 11.80
N LEU A 430 -9.21 7.84 11.99
CA LEU A 430 -9.88 6.86 12.84
C LEU A 430 -9.44 7.02 14.30
N ALA A 431 -10.39 6.92 15.24
CA ALA A 431 -10.09 6.86 16.67
C ALA A 431 -9.62 5.45 17.10
N GLN A 432 -8.68 4.84 16.37
CA GLN A 432 -8.12 3.53 16.72
C GLN A 432 -6.63 3.43 16.37
N GLU A 433 -5.82 2.99 17.33
CA GLU A 433 -4.44 2.53 17.12
C GLU A 433 -4.49 1.22 16.33
N ARG A 434 -4.40 1.28 15.01
CA ARG A 434 -4.44 0.10 14.14
C ARG A 434 -3.42 0.24 13.01
N SER A 435 -2.30 -0.46 13.17
CA SER A 435 -1.28 -0.62 12.14
C SER A 435 -1.57 -1.85 11.27
N ARG A 436 -1.30 -1.74 9.97
CA ARG A 436 -1.40 -2.82 8.99
C ARG A 436 -0.24 -2.81 8.01
N VAL A 437 0.07 -4.00 7.51
CA VAL A 437 1.04 -4.23 6.45
C VAL A 437 0.30 -4.42 5.14
N LEU A 438 0.71 -3.70 4.12
CA LEU A 438 0.20 -3.80 2.75
C LEU A 438 1.30 -4.40 1.88
N ILE A 439 0.98 -5.48 1.18
CA ILE A 439 1.81 -6.04 0.11
C ILE A 439 1.17 -5.63 -1.20
N ILE A 440 1.83 -4.74 -1.92
CA ILE A 440 1.31 -4.19 -3.18
C ILE A 440 2.24 -4.61 -4.29
N GLY A 441 1.67 -5.17 -5.36
CA GLY A 441 2.45 -5.50 -6.54
C GLY A 441 1.85 -4.90 -7.80
N ILE A 442 2.72 -4.32 -8.63
CA ILE A 442 2.37 -3.77 -9.94
C ILE A 442 3.00 -4.66 -11.00
N ARG A 443 2.22 -5.01 -12.03
CA ARG A 443 2.72 -5.80 -13.16
C ARG A 443 3.77 -5.01 -13.92
N ARG A 444 4.93 -5.61 -14.22
CA ARG A 444 6.12 -4.87 -14.71
C ARG A 444 5.94 -4.18 -16.06
N ASP A 445 5.00 -4.62 -16.87
CA ASP A 445 4.67 -4.07 -18.18
C ASP A 445 3.99 -2.70 -18.12
N LEU A 446 3.37 -2.32 -16.99
CA LEU A 446 2.58 -1.09 -16.87
C LEU A 446 3.43 0.18 -16.78
N GLY A 447 4.71 0.08 -16.37
CA GLY A 447 5.62 1.23 -16.24
C GLY A 447 5.23 2.27 -15.18
N THR A 448 4.11 2.09 -14.49
CA THR A 448 3.61 2.94 -13.38
C THR A 448 4.30 2.61 -12.05
N ALA A 449 4.12 3.46 -11.06
CA ALA A 449 4.61 3.25 -9.70
C ALA A 449 3.53 3.61 -8.69
N PHE A 450 3.38 2.77 -7.66
CA PHE A 450 2.49 3.02 -6.54
C PHE A 450 3.15 4.03 -5.60
N ARG A 451 2.34 4.96 -5.07
CA ARG A 451 2.74 5.87 -4.01
C ARG A 451 1.77 5.69 -2.85
N MET A 452 2.32 5.67 -1.64
CA MET A 452 1.46 5.68 -0.46
C MET A 452 0.59 6.94 -0.46
N PRO A 453 -0.69 6.84 -0.09
CA PRO A 453 -1.52 8.01 0.10
C PRO A 453 -0.92 8.93 1.18
N PRO A 454 -1.13 10.26 1.08
CA PRO A 454 -0.71 11.19 2.11
C PRO A 454 -1.43 10.90 3.44
N THR A 455 -0.82 11.31 4.55
CA THR A 455 -1.41 11.22 5.88
C THR A 455 -2.14 12.51 6.24
N PHE A 456 -3.13 12.40 7.13
CA PHE A 456 -4.00 13.51 7.56
C PHE A 456 -4.02 13.62 9.09
N PRO A 457 -2.88 13.92 9.74
CA PRO A 457 -2.81 14.02 11.20
C PRO A 457 -3.78 15.05 11.80
N GLN A 458 -4.11 16.10 11.04
CA GLN A 458 -5.10 17.13 11.42
C GLN A 458 -6.54 16.62 11.48
N ARG A 459 -6.83 15.48 10.84
CA ARG A 459 -8.15 14.84 10.83
C ARG A 459 -8.28 13.76 11.91
N ARG A 460 -7.24 13.53 12.73
CA ARG A 460 -7.29 12.61 13.86
C ARG A 460 -8.47 12.93 14.76
N THR A 461 -9.16 11.89 15.20
CA THR A 461 -10.32 11.98 16.10
C THR A 461 -10.09 11.12 17.34
N ASN A 462 -10.94 11.27 18.34
CA ASN A 462 -10.82 10.58 19.62
C ASN A 462 -12.04 9.70 19.90
N LEU A 463 -11.85 8.79 20.84
CA LEU A 463 -12.82 7.79 21.27
C LEU A 463 -14.14 8.42 21.74
N GLY A 464 -14.06 9.56 22.44
CA GLY A 464 -15.21 10.30 22.95
C GLY A 464 -16.10 10.82 21.82
N ASP A 465 -15.51 11.58 20.89
CA ASP A 465 -16.24 12.22 19.78
C ASP A 465 -16.87 11.22 18.80
N VAL A 466 -16.27 10.04 18.66
CA VAL A 466 -16.77 8.99 17.76
C VAL A 466 -17.95 8.22 18.37
N LEU A 467 -18.01 8.09 19.70
CA LEU A 467 -18.95 7.19 20.37
C LEU A 467 -19.99 7.88 21.27
N VAL A 468 -19.88 9.18 21.54
CA VAL A 468 -20.74 9.89 22.51
C VAL A 468 -22.24 9.68 22.24
N ASP A 469 -22.67 9.72 20.99
CA ASP A 469 -24.06 9.52 20.58
C ASP A 469 -24.54 8.09 20.88
N LEU A 470 -23.71 7.07 20.61
CA LEU A 470 -24.05 5.68 20.94
C LEU A 470 -23.98 5.41 22.44
N MET A 471 -23.05 6.04 23.15
CA MET A 471 -22.92 5.88 24.59
C MET A 471 -24.13 6.46 25.32
N ALA A 472 -24.62 7.61 24.86
CA ALA A 472 -25.79 8.29 25.42
C ALA A 472 -27.14 7.64 25.01
N ALA A 473 -27.14 6.78 23.99
CA ALA A 473 -28.36 6.30 23.32
C ALA A 473 -29.38 5.59 24.23
N ASN A 474 -28.96 5.12 25.41
CA ASN A 474 -29.82 4.43 26.37
C ASN A 474 -29.92 5.14 27.73
N GLY A 475 -29.80 6.48 27.71
CA GLY A 475 -30.09 7.34 28.87
C GLY A 475 -28.92 7.53 29.84
N TRP A 476 -27.68 7.18 29.45
CA TRP A 476 -26.50 7.49 30.26
C TRP A 476 -26.07 8.97 30.07
N GLU A 477 -26.55 9.84 30.96
CA GLU A 477 -26.21 11.28 30.95
C GLU A 477 -24.69 11.54 31.10
N GLY A 478 -23.99 10.68 31.86
CA GLY A 478 -22.54 10.76 32.03
C GLY A 478 -21.74 10.46 30.76
N ALA A 479 -22.36 10.04 29.66
CA ALA A 479 -21.69 9.81 28.38
C ALA A 479 -21.01 11.09 27.82
N TYR A 480 -21.60 12.26 28.03
CA TYR A 480 -21.04 13.53 27.55
C TYR A 480 -19.79 13.94 28.34
N GLU A 481 -19.82 13.74 29.66
CA GLU A 481 -18.65 13.96 30.51
C GLU A 481 -17.55 12.94 30.21
N TRP A 482 -17.91 11.67 30.06
CA TRP A 482 -16.99 10.62 29.60
C TRP A 482 -16.34 11.00 28.27
N ALA A 483 -17.11 11.52 27.30
CA ALA A 483 -16.59 11.95 26.01
C ALA A 483 -15.68 13.18 26.12
N ARG A 484 -16.03 14.16 26.97
CA ARG A 484 -15.19 15.33 27.25
C ARG A 484 -13.81 14.92 27.77
N GLU A 485 -13.75 14.03 28.75
CA GLU A 485 -12.47 13.53 29.30
C GLU A 485 -11.60 12.83 28.24
N ARG A 486 -12.22 12.06 27.32
CA ARG A 486 -11.50 11.38 26.22
C ARG A 486 -11.02 12.38 25.17
N ARG A 487 -11.76 13.47 24.94
CA ARG A 487 -11.32 14.56 24.08
C ARG A 487 -10.12 15.29 24.67
N GLU A 488 -10.17 15.63 25.96
CA GLU A 488 -9.09 16.33 26.67
C GLU A 488 -7.81 15.50 26.75
N SER A 489 -7.93 14.18 26.94
CA SER A 489 -6.80 13.25 26.93
C SER A 489 -6.39 12.78 25.53
N ASN A 490 -7.10 13.22 24.48
CA ASN A 490 -6.97 12.73 23.09
C ASN A 490 -6.95 11.19 23.00
N ALA A 491 -7.80 10.54 23.80
CA ALA A 491 -7.82 9.10 23.92
C ALA A 491 -8.25 8.43 22.61
N ILE A 492 -7.46 7.47 22.17
CA ILE A 492 -7.70 6.69 20.95
C ILE A 492 -7.95 5.23 21.33
N ALA A 493 -8.88 4.54 20.65
CA ALA A 493 -9.14 3.12 20.93
C ALA A 493 -7.90 2.27 20.67
N SER A 494 -7.75 1.16 21.39
CA SER A 494 -6.75 0.16 20.98
C SER A 494 -7.29 -0.65 19.79
N THR A 495 -6.44 -1.41 19.11
CA THR A 495 -6.87 -2.31 18.03
C THR A 495 -8.00 -3.23 18.50
N ILE A 496 -9.11 -3.24 17.77
CA ILE A 496 -10.19 -4.21 17.97
C ILE A 496 -9.76 -5.54 17.33
N VAL A 497 -9.75 -6.60 18.14
CA VAL A 497 -9.29 -7.94 17.75
C VAL A 497 -10.38 -8.98 17.94
N THR A 498 -10.29 -10.07 17.19
CA THR A 498 -11.12 -11.27 17.40
C THR A 498 -10.71 -11.98 18.68
N ARG A 499 -11.66 -12.47 19.47
CA ARG A 499 -11.35 -13.23 20.70
C ARG A 499 -12.36 -14.32 20.97
N ARG A 500 -11.87 -15.45 21.47
CA ARG A 500 -12.64 -16.43 22.26
C ARG A 500 -12.23 -16.34 23.73
N GLY A 501 -13.16 -16.04 24.64
CA GLY A 501 -12.91 -15.98 26.09
C GLY A 501 -12.55 -14.60 26.66
N LYS A 502 -11.92 -14.56 27.84
CA LYS A 502 -11.62 -13.32 28.60
C LYS A 502 -10.39 -12.55 28.06
N PRO A 503 -10.32 -11.22 28.20
CA PRO A 503 -9.12 -10.45 27.90
C PRO A 503 -7.91 -10.87 28.72
N ARG A 504 -6.74 -10.76 28.09
CA ARG A 504 -5.46 -10.79 28.82
C ARG A 504 -5.39 -9.57 29.74
N ALA A 505 -4.79 -9.73 30.92
CA ALA A 505 -4.72 -8.67 31.93
C ALA A 505 -4.12 -7.35 31.39
N LYS A 506 -3.04 -7.44 30.60
CA LYS A 506 -2.41 -6.25 29.98
C LYS A 506 -3.34 -5.53 29.00
N GLU A 507 -4.16 -6.28 28.27
CA GLU A 507 -5.10 -5.70 27.31
C GLU A 507 -6.28 -5.06 28.02
N ALA A 508 -6.84 -5.74 29.04
CA ALA A 508 -7.87 -5.18 29.89
C ALA A 508 -7.41 -3.87 30.55
N ALA A 509 -6.18 -3.84 31.07
CA ALA A 509 -5.59 -2.63 31.64
C ALA A 509 -5.44 -1.50 30.61
N ARG A 510 -4.99 -1.81 29.38
CA ARG A 510 -4.83 -0.83 28.29
C ARG A 510 -6.16 -0.21 27.85
N TRP A 511 -7.23 -1.00 27.78
CA TRP A 511 -8.57 -0.47 27.49
C TRP A 511 -9.15 0.27 28.71
N GLY A 512 -8.91 -0.24 29.92
CA GLY A 512 -9.31 0.39 31.17
C GLY A 512 -8.75 1.80 31.33
N SER A 513 -7.46 2.01 31.03
CA SER A 513 -6.84 3.33 31.05
C SER A 513 -7.43 4.31 30.02
N LYS A 514 -8.13 3.80 29.00
CA LYS A 514 -8.84 4.58 27.98
C LYS A 514 -10.32 4.82 28.35
N GLY A 515 -10.78 4.28 29.47
CA GLY A 515 -12.15 4.45 29.94
C GLY A 515 -13.16 3.45 29.39
N VAL A 516 -12.71 2.27 28.97
CA VAL A 516 -13.58 1.27 28.33
C VAL A 516 -13.28 -0.13 28.86
N ASP A 517 -14.34 -0.90 29.13
CA ASP A 517 -14.24 -2.33 29.37
C ASP A 517 -14.36 -3.11 28.06
N ILE A 518 -13.25 -3.68 27.58
CA ILE A 518 -13.25 -4.48 26.35
C ILE A 518 -13.76 -5.91 26.56
N ALA A 519 -13.91 -6.38 27.81
CA ALA A 519 -14.34 -7.74 28.11
C ALA A 519 -15.80 -7.97 27.70
N GLY A 520 -16.67 -6.98 27.92
CA GLY A 520 -18.08 -7.04 27.59
C GLY A 520 -18.38 -6.81 26.11
N LEU A 521 -19.39 -7.52 25.60
CA LEU A 521 -20.04 -7.23 24.32
C LEU A 521 -21.56 -7.10 24.58
N PRO A 522 -21.99 -5.98 25.21
CA PRO A 522 -23.39 -5.75 25.51
C PRO A 522 -24.21 -5.56 24.23
N GLU A 523 -25.50 -5.89 24.32
CA GLU A 523 -26.49 -5.67 23.27
C GLU A 523 -26.78 -4.18 23.07
N THR A 524 -26.96 -3.48 24.19
CA THR A 524 -27.44 -2.11 24.24
C THR A 524 -26.37 -1.20 24.83
N ALA A 525 -26.50 0.10 24.54
CA ALA A 525 -25.71 1.12 25.20
C ALA A 525 -25.95 1.14 26.72
N PRO A 526 -25.02 1.72 27.51
CA PRO A 526 -25.17 1.85 28.95
C PRO A 526 -26.48 2.51 29.37
N THR A 527 -27.16 1.90 30.34
CA THR A 527 -28.32 2.48 31.03
C THR A 527 -27.89 3.37 32.19
N ARG A 528 -28.83 4.22 32.67
CA ARG A 528 -28.63 5.02 33.88
C ARG A 528 -28.33 4.15 35.10
N GLU A 529 -29.01 3.02 35.24
CA GLU A 529 -28.86 2.09 36.37
C GLU A 529 -27.49 1.39 36.35
N GLN A 530 -27.00 1.02 35.17
CA GLN A 530 -25.64 0.47 35.03
C GLN A 530 -24.58 1.50 35.38
N ALA A 531 -24.76 2.74 34.90
CA ALA A 531 -23.82 3.84 35.11
C ALA A 531 -23.78 4.34 36.56
N ALA A 532 -24.86 4.19 37.33
CA ALA A 532 -24.90 4.58 38.74
C ALA A 532 -24.06 3.69 39.67
N LYS A 533 -23.54 2.56 39.18
CA LYS A 533 -22.74 1.63 39.99
C LYS A 533 -21.34 2.21 40.25
N PRO A 534 -20.82 2.15 41.49
CA PRO A 534 -19.46 2.59 41.79
C PRO A 534 -18.42 1.86 40.92
N GLY A 535 -17.49 2.61 40.34
CA GLY A 535 -16.44 2.05 39.47
C GLY A 535 -16.94 1.60 38.08
N PHE A 536 -18.11 2.06 37.64
CA PHE A 536 -18.65 1.75 36.31
C PHE A 536 -17.67 2.13 35.19
N LEU A 537 -17.51 1.20 34.25
CA LEU A 537 -16.73 1.38 33.03
C LEU A 537 -17.56 0.87 31.85
N PRO A 538 -17.80 1.68 30.80
CA PRO A 538 -18.66 1.28 29.70
C PRO A 538 -18.01 0.19 28.84
N ALA A 539 -18.77 -0.86 28.53
CA ALA A 539 -18.38 -1.87 27.54
C ALA A 539 -18.93 -1.51 26.16
N LEU A 540 -18.20 -1.90 25.10
CA LEU A 540 -18.55 -1.54 23.72
C LEU A 540 -19.50 -2.56 23.08
N THR A 541 -20.64 -2.09 22.58
CA THR A 541 -21.54 -2.87 21.72
C THR A 541 -20.88 -3.22 20.38
N ALA A 542 -21.46 -4.15 19.63
CA ALA A 542 -21.01 -4.46 18.26
C ALA A 542 -21.02 -3.21 17.36
N ARG A 543 -22.07 -2.37 17.43
CA ARG A 543 -22.16 -1.12 16.65
C ARG A 543 -21.05 -0.13 17.01
N MET A 544 -20.75 0.04 18.29
CA MET A 544 -19.65 0.92 18.73
C MET A 544 -18.29 0.42 18.19
N ARG A 545 -18.06 -0.90 18.25
CA ARG A 545 -16.84 -1.52 17.69
C ARG A 545 -16.76 -1.35 16.17
N ALA A 546 -17.88 -1.52 15.46
CA ALA A 546 -17.96 -1.32 14.02
C ALA A 546 -17.65 0.13 13.63
N ARG A 547 -18.16 1.11 14.38
CA ARG A 547 -17.90 2.54 14.13
C ARG A 547 -16.44 2.92 14.39
N LEU A 548 -15.81 2.36 15.42
CA LEU A 548 -14.37 2.52 15.64
C LEU A 548 -13.51 1.93 14.51
N GLN A 549 -14.08 1.02 13.71
CA GLN A 549 -13.49 0.45 12.50
C GLN A 549 -13.97 1.18 11.22
N ASP A 550 -14.68 2.31 11.33
CA ASP A 550 -15.21 3.12 10.22
C ASP A 550 -16.23 2.39 9.30
N PHE A 551 -16.84 1.31 9.79
CA PHE A 551 -18.00 0.74 9.09
C PHE A 551 -19.17 1.73 9.08
N PRO A 552 -19.93 1.83 7.97
CA PRO A 552 -21.18 2.59 7.94
C PRO A 552 -22.14 2.17 9.06
N ASP A 553 -22.88 3.13 9.61
CA ASP A 553 -23.85 2.87 10.68
C ASP A 553 -25.06 2.04 10.22
N ASP A 554 -25.35 2.07 8.92
CA ASP A 554 -26.36 1.24 8.26
C ASP A 554 -25.80 -0.09 7.75
N TRP A 555 -24.50 -0.38 7.96
CA TRP A 555 -23.94 -1.70 7.65
C TRP A 555 -24.45 -2.75 8.64
N GLU A 556 -25.20 -3.73 8.15
CA GLU A 556 -25.83 -4.81 8.92
C GLU A 556 -24.96 -6.07 8.92
N PHE A 557 -24.53 -6.51 10.10
CA PHE A 557 -23.77 -7.75 10.25
C PHE A 557 -24.71 -8.93 10.45
N VAL A 558 -24.53 -9.99 9.67
CA VAL A 558 -25.27 -11.25 9.77
C VAL A 558 -24.50 -12.22 10.67
N GLY A 559 -25.20 -12.91 11.55
CA GLY A 559 -24.66 -13.94 12.45
C GLY A 559 -24.87 -13.64 13.94
N GLY A 560 -24.50 -14.60 14.79
CA GLY A 560 -24.56 -14.42 16.25
C GLY A 560 -23.44 -13.51 16.78
N LYS A 561 -23.54 -13.13 18.06
CA LYS A 561 -22.59 -12.24 18.76
C LYS A 561 -21.12 -12.45 18.41
N GLN A 562 -20.66 -13.70 18.49
CA GLN A 562 -19.27 -14.04 18.25
C GLN A 562 -18.88 -13.83 16.78
N ALA A 563 -19.71 -14.29 15.84
CA ALA A 563 -19.46 -14.12 14.41
C ALA A 563 -19.41 -12.65 14.02
N THR A 564 -20.31 -11.82 14.57
CA THR A 564 -20.31 -10.37 14.37
C THR A 564 -19.05 -9.71 14.94
N ALA A 565 -18.64 -10.10 16.15
CA ALA A 565 -17.40 -9.59 16.75
C ALA A 565 -16.17 -9.96 15.92
N ASP A 566 -16.12 -11.19 15.40
CA ASP A 566 -15.01 -11.67 14.57
C ASP A 566 -14.95 -10.92 13.22
N GLN A 567 -16.11 -10.71 12.59
CA GLN A 567 -16.26 -9.91 11.37
C GLN A 567 -15.74 -8.48 11.54
N ILE A 568 -16.13 -7.80 12.62
CA ILE A 568 -15.70 -6.43 12.92
C ILE A 568 -14.19 -6.38 13.23
N GLY A 569 -13.69 -7.31 14.04
CA GLY A 569 -12.28 -7.35 14.45
C GLY A 569 -11.32 -7.62 13.30
N ASN A 570 -11.72 -8.51 12.38
CA ASN A 570 -10.93 -8.84 11.18
C ASN A 570 -10.99 -7.75 10.10
N GLY A 571 -12.05 -6.93 10.06
CA GLY A 571 -12.24 -5.94 9.00
C GLY A 571 -11.08 -4.95 8.85
N VAL A 572 -10.70 -4.68 7.60
CA VAL A 572 -9.89 -3.51 7.23
C VAL A 572 -10.78 -2.27 7.33
N PRO A 573 -10.36 -1.19 8.00
CA PRO A 573 -11.21 0.00 8.10
C PRO A 573 -11.52 0.62 6.72
N PRO A 574 -12.80 0.87 6.38
CA PRO A 574 -13.19 1.33 5.05
C PRO A 574 -12.50 2.58 4.55
N ARG A 575 -12.39 3.64 5.35
CA ARG A 575 -11.69 4.87 4.93
C ARG A 575 -10.20 4.67 4.70
N MET A 576 -9.54 3.82 5.48
CA MET A 576 -8.14 3.46 5.24
C MET A 576 -8.01 2.69 3.91
N ALA A 577 -8.90 1.74 3.65
CA ALA A 577 -8.97 1.03 2.37
C ALA A 577 -9.30 1.96 1.20
N ALA A 578 -10.16 2.98 1.39
CA ALA A 578 -10.46 4.00 0.37
C ALA A 578 -9.23 4.85 0.03
N ALA A 579 -8.42 5.25 1.02
CA ALA A 579 -7.19 6.00 0.78
C ALA A 579 -6.19 5.19 -0.07
N VAL A 580 -6.01 3.90 0.26
CA VAL A 580 -5.16 3.01 -0.54
C VAL A 580 -5.76 2.76 -1.93
N GLY A 581 -7.08 2.58 -2.02
CA GLY A 581 -7.81 2.43 -3.27
C GLY A 581 -7.60 3.62 -4.20
N LEU A 582 -7.78 4.85 -3.72
CA LEU A 582 -7.58 6.07 -4.52
C LEU A 582 -6.12 6.18 -5.03
N ALA A 583 -5.15 5.81 -4.20
CA ALA A 583 -3.75 5.77 -4.62
C ALA A 583 -3.49 4.72 -5.71
N ILE A 584 -4.08 3.53 -5.61
CA ILE A 584 -4.01 2.49 -6.65
C ILE A 584 -4.73 2.95 -7.93
N HIS A 585 -5.92 3.56 -7.80
CA HIS A 585 -6.66 4.12 -8.91
C HIS A 585 -5.82 5.18 -9.65
N GLY A 586 -5.18 6.08 -8.90
CA GLY A 586 -4.23 7.05 -9.45
C GLY A 586 -3.09 6.39 -10.23
N ALA A 587 -2.49 5.32 -9.67
CA ALA A 587 -1.43 4.57 -10.36
C ALA A 587 -1.92 3.84 -11.64
N LEU A 588 -3.17 3.38 -11.68
CA LEU A 588 -3.77 2.66 -12.80
C LEU A 588 -4.23 3.61 -13.93
N LYS A 589 -4.81 4.76 -13.59
CA LYS A 589 -5.51 5.65 -14.53
C LYS A 589 -4.83 7.01 -14.72
N GLY A 590 -3.76 7.30 -13.97
CA GLY A 590 -3.12 8.62 -13.96
C GLY A 590 -3.96 9.70 -13.26
N ALA A 591 -4.92 9.31 -12.43
CA ALA A 591 -5.83 10.23 -11.74
C ALA A 591 -5.15 10.92 -10.55
N ASN A 592 -5.33 12.25 -10.44
CA ASN A 592 -4.87 13.04 -9.30
C ASN A 592 -6.07 13.44 -8.42
N TRP A 593 -6.24 12.73 -7.29
CA TRP A 593 -7.40 12.87 -6.41
C TRP A 593 -7.23 13.96 -5.37
N ASP A 594 -8.31 14.67 -5.04
CA ASP A 594 -8.41 15.44 -3.81
C ASP A 594 -8.64 14.47 -2.65
N MET A 595 -7.57 13.85 -2.17
CA MET A 595 -7.64 12.77 -1.18
C MET A 595 -8.39 13.20 0.09
N GLU A 596 -8.25 14.46 0.52
CA GLU A 596 -8.97 14.95 1.69
C GLU A 596 -10.47 15.06 1.41
N ALA A 597 -10.87 15.67 0.30
CA ALA A 597 -12.28 15.79 -0.05
C ALA A 597 -12.95 14.42 -0.29
N MET A 598 -12.21 13.48 -0.89
CA MET A 598 -12.71 12.12 -1.16
C MET A 598 -12.91 11.30 0.12
N LEU A 599 -12.03 11.46 1.12
CA LEU A 599 -12.10 10.73 2.39
C LEU A 599 -13.03 11.40 3.42
N TRP A 600 -13.28 12.71 3.30
CA TRP A 600 -14.16 13.50 4.15
C TRP A 600 -15.12 14.37 3.31
N PRO A 601 -16.12 13.78 2.63
CA PRO A 601 -17.04 14.56 1.81
C PRO A 601 -17.95 15.48 2.66
N ASP A 602 -18.19 16.70 2.16
CA ASP A 602 -18.97 17.76 2.84
C ASP A 602 -20.40 17.32 3.21
N LYS A 603 -20.98 16.43 2.40
CA LYS A 603 -22.27 15.79 2.68
C LYS A 603 -22.05 14.46 3.38
N THR A 604 -21.66 14.49 4.64
CA THR A 604 -21.70 13.31 5.53
C THR A 604 -22.90 13.42 6.45
N SER A 605 -24.07 12.91 6.03
CA SER A 605 -25.13 12.64 7.00
C SER A 605 -24.71 11.40 7.79
N ARG A 606 -24.17 11.58 9.01
CA ARG A 606 -24.21 10.50 10.00
C ARG A 606 -25.68 10.16 10.18
N ARG A 607 -26.15 9.06 9.59
CA ARG A 607 -27.49 8.56 9.86
C ARG A 607 -27.48 8.10 11.31
N LEU A 608 -28.27 8.75 12.15
CA LEU A 608 -28.61 8.24 13.46
C LEU A 608 -29.40 6.95 13.22
N VAL A 609 -28.71 5.81 13.26
CA VAL A 609 -29.34 4.49 13.19
C VAL A 609 -29.51 4.00 14.61
N SER A 610 -30.72 3.55 14.96
CA SER A 610 -30.94 2.86 16.23
C SER A 610 -29.97 1.68 16.35
N PRO A 611 -29.44 1.38 17.55
CA PRO A 611 -28.59 0.21 17.74
C PRO A 611 -29.28 -1.04 17.16
N PRO A 612 -28.58 -1.86 16.37
CA PRO A 612 -29.21 -3.03 15.77
C PRO A 612 -29.70 -3.97 16.88
N ALA A 613 -30.97 -4.39 16.80
CA ALA A 613 -31.45 -5.52 17.59
C ALA A 613 -30.71 -6.76 17.08
N LEU A 614 -29.99 -7.49 17.94
CA LEU A 614 -29.46 -8.80 17.58
C LEU A 614 -30.62 -9.79 17.49
N HIS A 615 -31.34 -9.80 16.36
CA HIS A 615 -32.35 -10.81 16.10
C HIS A 615 -31.69 -12.18 15.91
N SER A 616 -32.21 -13.18 16.61
CA SER A 616 -31.79 -14.59 16.59
C SER A 616 -32.17 -15.34 15.31
N ASP A 617 -32.93 -14.71 14.42
CA ASP A 617 -33.72 -15.43 13.42
C ASP A 617 -33.07 -15.36 12.04
N TYR A 618 -31.87 -15.93 11.91
CA TYR A 618 -31.28 -16.23 10.59
C TYR A 618 -30.61 -17.60 10.61
N ILE A 619 -31.44 -18.65 10.77
CA ILE A 619 -31.07 -20.03 10.45
C ILE A 619 -31.90 -20.60 9.27
N ALA A 620 -32.97 -19.95 8.82
CA ALA A 620 -33.89 -20.51 7.82
C ALA A 620 -33.91 -19.70 6.51
N ALA A 621 -32.83 -19.70 5.72
CA ALA A 621 -32.87 -19.21 4.34
C ALA A 621 -31.76 -19.81 3.45
N GLU A 622 -31.52 -21.12 3.51
CA GLU A 622 -30.77 -21.86 2.45
C GLU A 622 -31.35 -23.27 2.24
N THR A 623 -32.67 -23.37 2.07
CA THR A 623 -33.27 -24.55 1.44
C THR A 623 -34.12 -24.06 0.28
N GLY A 624 -33.62 -24.27 -0.94
CA GLY A 624 -34.34 -24.00 -2.18
C GLY A 624 -35.58 -24.90 -2.34
N PRO A 625 -36.42 -24.64 -3.35
CA PRO A 625 -37.69 -25.32 -3.52
C PRO A 625 -37.45 -26.76 -3.97
N THR A 626 -37.80 -27.74 -3.12
CA THR A 626 -37.90 -29.14 -3.54
C THR A 626 -39.17 -29.32 -4.39
N ALA A 627 -38.98 -29.25 -5.71
CA ALA A 627 -39.91 -29.82 -6.65
C ALA A 627 -39.80 -31.35 -6.63
N ASN A 628 -40.92 -31.99 -6.31
CA ASN A 628 -41.40 -33.27 -6.84
C ASN A 628 -40.68 -34.58 -6.42
N ALA A 629 -41.37 -35.41 -5.62
CA ALA A 629 -41.64 -36.84 -5.91
C ALA A 629 -42.18 -37.55 -4.66
N ALA A 630 -43.49 -37.82 -4.63
CA ALA A 630 -44.06 -38.92 -3.84
C ALA A 630 -45.38 -39.39 -4.46
N ALA A 631 -45.25 -40.17 -5.54
CA ALA A 631 -46.28 -41.13 -5.93
C ALA A 631 -45.83 -42.51 -5.43
N LYS A 632 -46.54 -43.08 -4.45
CA LYS A 632 -47.09 -44.45 -4.43
C LYS A 632 -47.35 -44.96 -3.02
N ALA A 633 -48.54 -45.59 -2.92
CA ALA A 633 -48.98 -46.63 -1.98
C ALA A 633 -49.11 -46.19 -0.51
N THR A 634 -50.27 -46.35 0.15
CA THR A 634 -51.04 -47.59 0.28
C THR A 634 -52.52 -47.35 0.66
N GLU A 635 -53.40 -48.12 0.03
CA GLU A 635 -54.68 -48.70 0.54
C GLU A 635 -54.58 -49.10 2.04
N ALA A 636 -55.60 -49.19 2.91
CA ALA A 636 -57.08 -49.29 2.93
C ALA A 636 -57.51 -49.21 4.44
N PRO A 637 -58.70 -49.69 4.89
CA PRO A 637 -60.08 -49.28 4.59
C PRO A 637 -60.88 -48.85 5.86
N ALA A 638 -62.12 -48.40 5.60
CA ALA A 638 -63.34 -48.36 6.42
C ALA A 638 -63.93 -46.95 6.56
#